data_AF-A0A9R1GBB0-F1
#
_entry.id   AF-A0A9R1GBB0-F1
#
_cell.length_a   1.000
_cell.length_b   1.000
_cell.length_c   1.000
_cell.angle_alpha   90.00
_cell.angle_beta   90.00
_cell.angle_gamma   90.00
#
_symmetry.space_group_name_H-M   'P 1'
#
loop_
_entity.id
_entity.type
_entity.pdbx_description
1 polymer ?
#
loop_
_entity_poly.entity_id
_entity_poly.type
_entity_poly.pdbx_seq_one_letter_code
_entity_poly.pdbx_strand_id
1 'polypeptide(L)'
;MYLFYVDQSKNFCSFVVGFPEERSIWLYQAKKLISLCSCILARCDHCCCKDVNMVEISTLTMRLAISLTDCKTWKNLTSENTRAADASVETLIEFIGTRQSGTYRCVRRYIKCFGPHITPGKIDSAIAPDEQLLVTASAVTLALRPFNSTRADMGVDLTGAAKEYFTLILTIPYICKRLPPLLLPALKHISVLQPSLSILLTSKDKIFEEISKLEQSEVSSVDNSTIPYCGWALGNLITLATEHDDLSNLGCFIQGLDCCLYVDAINCISQNLLKCFEESKGMLHCIDDRATNNTSITEEADTNDSCRTRTLFMDLLKPIYQQWHLRKLLILAKEDVPRERETNHDLDQRQVKCRSLKLTDIICFYYYMLRIFSSLNPSVGPLPILNMLSFTPGFLVDLWGTLEISIFGQTGHKSQEPEHEKQLAGSSSGEQISSTKQRRNAKDTPKKWANVLHKITGKSNDADDTNLSDSLTSENSNDDALILWDIETMRQGSEGIGKDVNHMLHLFCAIYGHLLLVLDDIEFYEKQIPFTLEQQRKIASALNTFVYNSFLQNSGSGNKPLIDVTVRCLNLLYERDSRHRFCPSSLWLSPARTGRIPIAAAARAHEAAFASLVGTTSGIPTRSSVLTTVPHVYPFEERVQMFREFIELDKASRRANGEVSGPGPGSIEIVIRRGHIVEDGYRQLNCLRSKLKSCIHVSFVSECGLPEAGLDYGGLSKEFLTDLSKAAFSPEYGLFTQTSTSDSSIIPSSSAKLLDNGIDMIEFLGRVVGKALYEGILLDYCFSQVFVQKLLGRYSFLDELSTLDSELYRSLMQLKVF
;
A
#
# COMPACT_ATOMS: atom_id res chain seq x y z
N MET A 1 -57.57 -2.48 0.61
CA MET A 1 -58.10 -1.35 1.41
C MET A 1 -59.53 -1.55 1.88
N TYR A 2 -60.44 -2.11 1.07
CA TYR A 2 -61.84 -2.37 1.48
C TYR A 2 -61.98 -3.20 2.77
N LEU A 3 -61.04 -4.12 3.07
CA LEU A 3 -60.98 -4.91 4.31
C LEU A 3 -60.68 -4.11 5.60
N PHE A 4 -60.15 -2.90 5.48
CA PHE A 4 -59.81 -2.04 6.63
C PHE A 4 -60.87 -0.98 6.92
N TYR A 5 -61.80 -0.76 5.98
CA TYR A 5 -62.64 0.44 5.95
C TYR A 5 -64.15 0.17 5.95
N VAL A 6 -64.60 -1.08 5.74
CA VAL A 6 -66.04 -1.38 5.73
C VAL A 6 -66.37 -2.52 6.70
N ASP A 7 -67.30 -2.18 7.60
CA ASP A 7 -67.89 -2.93 8.71
C ASP A 7 -67.16 -2.85 10.08
N GLN A 8 -67.87 -2.25 11.06
CA GLN A 8 -67.36 -1.86 12.39
C GLN A 8 -67.17 -3.05 13.35
N SER A 9 -67.63 -4.25 12.98
CA SER A 9 -67.63 -5.43 13.86
C SER A 9 -66.75 -6.61 13.39
N LYS A 10 -66.19 -6.58 12.16
CA LYS A 10 -65.40 -7.68 11.55
C LYS A 10 -64.29 -7.16 10.62
N ASN A 11 -63.42 -6.29 11.12
CA ASN A 11 -62.27 -5.80 10.36
C ASN A 11 -61.14 -6.84 10.41
N PHE A 12 -60.30 -6.98 9.38
CA PHE A 12 -59.13 -7.86 9.43
C PHE A 12 -58.26 -7.60 10.67
N CYS A 13 -58.16 -6.34 11.11
CA CYS A 13 -57.45 -5.96 12.33
C CYS A 13 -58.15 -6.32 13.65
N SER A 14 -59.46 -6.61 13.66
CA SER A 14 -60.15 -7.01 14.89
C SER A 14 -59.78 -8.42 15.35
N PHE A 15 -59.37 -9.31 14.43
CA PHE A 15 -58.86 -10.65 14.75
C PHE A 15 -57.56 -10.63 15.57
N VAL A 16 -56.84 -9.51 15.59
CA VAL A 16 -55.63 -9.32 16.40
C VAL A 16 -55.93 -9.30 17.89
N VAL A 17 -57.13 -8.81 18.23
CA VAL A 17 -57.61 -8.57 19.59
C VAL A 17 -58.56 -9.70 20.05
N GLY A 18 -58.84 -10.66 19.15
CA GLY A 18 -59.70 -11.79 19.37
C GLY A 18 -59.05 -12.91 20.21
N PHE A 19 -59.66 -14.10 20.16
CA PHE A 19 -59.14 -15.28 20.87
C PHE A 19 -57.74 -15.70 20.34
N PRO A 20 -56.92 -16.45 21.11
CA PRO A 20 -55.59 -16.88 20.67
C PRO A 20 -55.55 -17.56 19.28
N GLU A 21 -56.61 -18.29 18.93
CA GLU A 21 -56.78 -18.94 17.63
C GLU A 21 -56.96 -17.92 16.50
N GLU A 22 -57.80 -16.90 16.71
CA GLU A 22 -58.04 -15.80 15.76
C GLU A 22 -56.77 -14.97 15.55
N ARG A 23 -56.01 -14.74 16.62
CA ARG A 23 -54.71 -14.05 16.57
C ARG A 23 -53.66 -14.84 15.79
N SER A 24 -53.65 -16.18 15.94
CA SER A 24 -52.77 -17.07 15.16
C SER A 24 -53.14 -17.08 13.68
N ILE A 25 -54.45 -17.14 13.36
CA ILE A 25 -54.96 -17.04 11.99
C ILE A 25 -54.57 -15.69 11.38
N TRP A 26 -54.78 -14.59 12.11
CA TRP A 26 -54.38 -13.26 11.65
C TRP A 26 -52.89 -13.20 11.34
N LEU A 27 -52.04 -13.67 12.26
CA LEU A 27 -50.59 -13.65 12.09
C LEU A 27 -50.16 -14.45 10.86
N TYR A 28 -50.73 -15.63 10.63
CA TYR A 28 -50.46 -16.44 9.44
C TYR A 28 -50.85 -15.72 8.13
N GLN A 29 -52.03 -15.12 8.09
CA GLN A 29 -52.51 -14.38 6.92
C GLN A 29 -51.70 -13.10 6.69
N ALA A 30 -51.35 -12.37 7.76
CA ALA A 30 -50.52 -11.18 7.71
C ALA A 30 -49.11 -11.49 7.17
N LYS A 31 -48.49 -12.60 7.62
CA LYS A 31 -47.20 -13.08 7.08
C LYS A 31 -47.27 -13.33 5.57
N LYS A 32 -48.32 -14.02 5.11
CA LYS A 32 -48.55 -14.26 3.67
C LYS A 32 -48.77 -12.95 2.89
N LEU A 33 -49.55 -12.02 3.43
CA LEU A 33 -49.80 -10.72 2.81
C LEU A 33 -48.51 -9.91 2.68
N ILE A 34 -47.65 -9.88 3.69
CA ILE A 34 -46.34 -9.21 3.63
C ILE A 34 -45.43 -9.83 2.56
N SER A 35 -45.35 -11.15 2.50
CA SER A 35 -44.58 -11.82 1.44
C SER A 35 -45.15 -11.55 0.04
N LEU A 36 -46.48 -11.49 -0.11
CA LEU A 36 -47.12 -11.12 -1.37
C LEU A 36 -46.80 -9.68 -1.77
N CYS A 37 -46.93 -8.72 -0.84
CA CYS A 37 -46.58 -7.31 -1.09
C CYS A 37 -45.11 -7.17 -1.51
N SER A 38 -44.21 -7.90 -0.85
CA SER A 38 -42.77 -7.93 -1.19
C SER A 38 -42.53 -8.52 -2.58
N CYS A 39 -43.19 -9.63 -2.93
CA CYS A 39 -43.10 -10.22 -4.27
C CYS A 39 -43.57 -9.28 -5.38
N ILE A 40 -44.60 -8.46 -5.11
CA ILE A 40 -45.09 -7.45 -6.05
C ILE A 40 -44.05 -6.32 -6.20
N LEU A 41 -43.46 -5.85 -5.09
CA LEU A 41 -42.37 -4.88 -5.12
C LEU A 41 -41.19 -5.34 -5.99
N ALA A 42 -40.81 -6.61 -5.88
CA ALA A 42 -39.72 -7.20 -6.65
C ALA A 42 -39.97 -7.25 -8.18
N ARG A 43 -41.23 -7.11 -8.61
CA ARG A 43 -41.65 -7.07 -10.02
C ARG A 43 -41.80 -5.65 -10.56
N CYS A 44 -41.63 -4.63 -9.72
CA CYS A 44 -41.60 -3.24 -10.17
C CYS A 44 -40.29 -2.98 -10.91
N ASP A 45 -40.32 -3.07 -12.24
CA ASP A 45 -39.19 -2.67 -13.08
C ASP A 45 -39.50 -1.33 -13.75
N HIS A 46 -38.96 -0.25 -13.19
CA HIS A 46 -39.13 1.11 -13.71
C HIS A 46 -38.39 1.34 -15.04
N CYS A 47 -37.43 0.50 -15.41
CA CYS A 47 -36.69 0.64 -16.67
C CYS A 47 -37.48 0.11 -17.88
N CYS A 48 -38.51 -0.74 -17.66
CA CYS A 48 -39.32 -1.35 -18.72
C CYS A 48 -40.78 -0.85 -18.75
N CYS A 49 -41.15 0.16 -17.96
CA CYS A 49 -42.55 0.54 -17.74
C CYS A 49 -43.21 1.20 -18.97
N LYS A 50 -43.85 0.38 -19.81
CA LYS A 50 -45.04 0.76 -20.59
C LYS A 50 -46.36 0.54 -19.82
N ASP A 51 -46.32 -0.07 -18.63
CA ASP A 51 -47.49 -0.44 -17.82
C ASP A 51 -47.67 0.46 -16.59
N VAL A 52 -48.52 1.49 -16.70
CA VAL A 52 -48.93 2.40 -15.61
C VAL A 52 -49.52 1.63 -14.41
N ASN A 53 -50.20 0.51 -14.67
CA ASN A 53 -50.90 -0.29 -13.65
C ASN A 53 -49.97 -0.89 -12.58
N MET A 54 -48.71 -1.20 -12.90
CA MET A 54 -47.81 -1.85 -11.94
C MET A 54 -47.34 -0.90 -10.84
N VAL A 55 -47.18 0.39 -11.12
CA VAL A 55 -46.76 1.40 -10.12
C VAL A 55 -47.89 1.67 -9.12
N GLU A 56 -49.13 1.79 -9.59
CA GLU A 56 -50.30 1.96 -8.73
C GLU A 56 -50.55 0.76 -7.81
N ILE A 57 -50.47 -0.47 -8.35
CA ILE A 57 -50.59 -1.71 -7.56
C ILE A 57 -49.48 -1.76 -6.50
N SER A 58 -48.28 -1.33 -6.84
CA SER A 58 -47.13 -1.37 -5.94
C SER A 58 -47.23 -0.31 -4.85
N THR A 59 -47.78 0.85 -5.17
CA THR A 59 -48.13 1.89 -4.20
C THR A 59 -49.19 1.39 -3.21
N LEU A 60 -50.26 0.78 -3.70
CA LEU A 60 -51.32 0.19 -2.88
C LEU A 60 -50.82 -0.93 -1.96
N THR A 61 -49.98 -1.82 -2.49
CA THR A 61 -49.43 -2.95 -1.73
C THR A 61 -48.39 -2.50 -0.70
N MET A 62 -47.54 -1.52 -1.02
CA MET A 62 -46.64 -0.93 -0.04
C MET A 62 -47.39 -0.21 1.08
N ARG A 63 -48.44 0.57 0.78
CA ARG A 63 -49.30 1.18 1.81
C ARG A 63 -49.94 0.13 2.71
N LEU A 64 -50.39 -1.00 2.12
CA LEU A 64 -50.93 -2.12 2.89
C LEU A 64 -49.87 -2.71 3.82
N ALA A 65 -48.65 -2.96 3.33
CA ALA A 65 -47.56 -3.52 4.14
C ALA A 65 -47.17 -2.60 5.31
N ILE A 66 -47.11 -1.28 5.08
CA ILE A 66 -46.84 -0.30 6.13
C ILE A 66 -47.99 -0.26 7.15
N SER A 67 -49.25 -0.27 6.71
CA SER A 67 -50.38 -0.27 7.64
C SER A 67 -50.46 -1.56 8.47
N LEU A 68 -50.11 -2.73 7.91
CA LEU A 68 -50.05 -3.99 8.66
C LEU A 68 -48.96 -4.00 9.75
N THR A 69 -47.90 -3.20 9.57
CA THR A 69 -46.75 -3.11 10.49
C THR A 69 -46.81 -1.90 11.42
N ASP A 70 -47.93 -1.16 11.40
CA ASP A 70 -48.15 0.00 12.26
C ASP A 70 -49.60 0.05 12.76
N CYS A 71 -49.79 -0.47 13.98
CA CYS A 71 -51.07 -0.47 14.68
C CYS A 71 -51.66 0.93 14.88
N LYS A 72 -50.83 2.00 14.91
CA LYS A 72 -51.30 3.39 15.08
C LYS A 72 -52.12 3.85 13.89
N THR A 73 -51.98 3.21 12.73
CA THR A 73 -52.78 3.51 11.54
C THR A 73 -54.19 2.90 11.59
N TRP A 74 -54.50 2.06 12.59
CA TRP A 74 -55.78 1.35 12.67
C TRP A 74 -56.81 2.18 13.45
N LYS A 75 -57.97 2.44 12.84
CA LYS A 75 -58.95 3.41 13.35
C LYS A 75 -59.76 2.98 14.60
N ASN A 76 -59.61 1.75 15.12
CA ASN A 76 -60.51 1.17 16.15
C ASN A 76 -59.80 0.42 17.31
N LEU A 77 -58.63 0.87 17.78
CA LEU A 77 -57.97 0.28 18.96
C LEU A 77 -58.39 0.99 20.26
N THR A 78 -58.95 0.24 21.22
CA THR A 78 -59.18 0.73 22.60
C THR A 78 -57.88 0.62 23.42
N SER A 79 -57.73 1.44 24.46
CA SER A 79 -56.48 1.55 25.26
C SER A 79 -56.02 0.24 25.94
N GLU A 80 -56.93 -0.72 26.15
CA GLU A 80 -56.60 -2.05 26.71
C GLU A 80 -56.12 -3.04 25.65
N ASN A 81 -56.57 -2.86 24.40
CA ASN A 81 -56.33 -3.77 23.28
C ASN A 81 -55.07 -3.44 22.47
N THR A 82 -54.50 -2.25 22.69
CA THR A 82 -53.25 -1.77 22.06
C THR A 82 -52.07 -2.69 22.34
N ARG A 83 -51.86 -3.12 23.59
CA ARG A 83 -50.70 -3.97 23.93
C ARG A 83 -50.72 -5.35 23.24
N ALA A 84 -51.90 -5.96 23.11
CA ALA A 84 -52.03 -7.24 22.43
C ALA A 84 -51.81 -7.10 20.91
N ALA A 85 -52.27 -5.99 20.34
CA ALA A 85 -52.01 -5.65 18.94
C ALA A 85 -50.55 -5.35 18.68
N ASP A 86 -49.91 -4.53 19.52
CA ASP A 86 -48.48 -4.22 19.47
C ASP A 86 -47.66 -5.51 19.50
N ALA A 87 -47.92 -6.42 20.44
CA ALA A 87 -47.20 -7.69 20.52
C ALA A 87 -47.37 -8.58 19.27
N SER A 88 -48.52 -8.53 18.58
CA SER A 88 -48.76 -9.26 17.34
C SER A 88 -48.02 -8.65 16.14
N VAL A 89 -48.04 -7.32 16.06
CA VAL A 89 -47.29 -6.55 15.07
C VAL A 89 -45.79 -6.77 15.26
N GLU A 90 -45.30 -6.81 16.49
CA GLU A 90 -43.90 -7.12 16.79
C GLU A 90 -43.49 -8.52 16.30
N THR A 91 -44.34 -9.54 16.47
CA THR A 91 -44.07 -10.88 15.91
C THR A 91 -44.09 -10.88 14.36
N LEU A 92 -44.87 -10.00 13.73
CA LEU A 92 -44.85 -9.82 12.28
C LEU A 92 -43.57 -9.08 11.82
N ILE A 93 -43.11 -8.08 12.58
CA ILE A 93 -41.84 -7.37 12.35
C ILE A 93 -40.65 -8.32 12.49
N GLU A 94 -40.65 -9.19 13.51
CA GLU A 94 -39.64 -10.26 13.65
C GLU A 94 -39.64 -11.17 12.42
N PHE A 95 -40.80 -11.56 11.90
CA PHE A 95 -40.89 -12.35 10.66
C PHE A 95 -40.30 -11.61 9.45
N ILE A 96 -40.56 -10.32 9.28
CA ILE A 96 -39.94 -9.49 8.23
C ILE A 96 -38.41 -9.54 8.32
N GLY A 97 -37.88 -9.52 9.55
CA GLY A 97 -36.46 -9.70 9.84
C GLY A 97 -35.85 -11.05 9.42
N THR A 98 -36.68 -12.07 9.15
CA THR A 98 -36.19 -13.41 8.79
C THR A 98 -36.05 -13.62 7.29
N ARG A 99 -35.14 -14.52 6.90
CA ARG A 99 -34.97 -15.01 5.53
C ARG A 99 -36.25 -15.61 4.92
N GLN A 100 -37.14 -16.15 5.76
CA GLN A 100 -38.40 -16.76 5.32
C GLN A 100 -39.39 -15.74 4.74
N SER A 101 -39.32 -14.47 5.14
CA SER A 101 -40.24 -13.46 4.62
C SER A 101 -40.01 -13.12 3.16
N GLY A 102 -38.75 -13.25 2.69
CA GLY A 102 -38.32 -12.80 1.37
C GLY A 102 -38.22 -11.29 1.22
N THR A 103 -38.52 -10.50 2.26
CA THR A 103 -38.67 -9.04 2.19
C THR A 103 -37.39 -8.37 1.70
N TYR A 104 -36.25 -8.63 2.34
CA TYR A 104 -34.96 -8.03 1.96
C TYR A 104 -34.53 -8.40 0.54
N ARG A 105 -34.79 -9.63 0.10
CA ARG A 105 -34.49 -10.08 -1.27
C ARG A 105 -35.31 -9.31 -2.30
N CYS A 106 -36.58 -9.07 -1.98
CA CYS A 106 -37.48 -8.28 -2.83
C CYS A 106 -37.08 -6.80 -2.88
N VAL A 107 -36.75 -6.21 -1.73
CA VAL A 107 -36.25 -4.82 -1.64
C VAL A 107 -34.94 -4.68 -2.41
N ARG A 108 -34.00 -5.62 -2.28
CA ARG A 108 -32.76 -5.65 -3.06
C ARG A 108 -33.03 -5.61 -4.56
N ARG A 109 -33.91 -6.50 -5.04
CA ARG A 109 -34.26 -6.58 -6.47
C ARG A 109 -34.86 -5.26 -6.97
N TYR A 110 -35.75 -4.67 -6.19
CA TYR A 110 -36.35 -3.37 -6.49
C TYR A 110 -35.32 -2.23 -6.59
N ILE A 111 -34.43 -2.08 -5.60
CA ILE A 111 -33.41 -1.01 -5.61
C ILE A 111 -32.41 -1.21 -6.76
N LYS A 112 -32.11 -2.47 -7.13
CA LYS A 112 -31.24 -2.78 -8.27
C LYS A 112 -31.83 -2.34 -9.62
N CYS A 113 -33.16 -2.20 -9.73
CA CYS A 113 -33.82 -1.70 -10.95
C CYS A 113 -33.55 -0.20 -11.23
N PHE A 114 -33.05 0.57 -10.26
CA PHE A 114 -32.61 1.94 -10.54
C PHE A 114 -31.31 1.92 -11.37
N GLY A 115 -31.16 2.78 -12.38
CA GLY A 115 -29.90 2.87 -13.14
C GLY A 115 -28.73 3.36 -12.27
N PRO A 116 -27.45 3.08 -12.64
CA PRO A 116 -26.27 3.52 -11.89
C PRO A 116 -26.01 5.05 -11.94
N HIS A 117 -26.79 5.82 -12.71
CA HIS A 117 -26.73 7.27 -12.75
C HIS A 117 -28.14 7.85 -12.86
N ILE A 118 -28.58 8.61 -11.84
CA ILE A 118 -29.56 9.67 -12.07
C ILE A 118 -28.74 10.84 -12.61
N THR A 119 -28.57 10.92 -13.93
CA THR A 119 -28.15 12.17 -14.55
C THR A 119 -29.29 13.18 -14.38
N PRO A 120 -29.05 14.40 -13.86
CA PRO A 120 -30.10 15.40 -13.65
C PRO A 120 -30.55 16.05 -14.98
N GLY A 121 -30.63 15.29 -16.08
CA GLY A 121 -30.76 15.84 -17.43
C GLY A 121 -31.75 15.15 -18.37
N LYS A 122 -32.30 13.97 -18.07
CA LYS A 122 -33.36 13.35 -18.90
C LYS A 122 -34.33 12.56 -18.05
N ILE A 123 -35.34 13.26 -17.52
CA ILE A 123 -36.60 12.63 -17.12
C ILE A 123 -37.47 12.67 -18.39
N ASP A 124 -37.51 11.57 -19.15
CA ASP A 124 -38.60 11.39 -20.10
C ASP A 124 -39.89 11.19 -19.30
N SER A 125 -40.80 12.14 -19.48
CA SER A 125 -42.03 12.32 -18.73
C SER A 125 -43.05 11.22 -19.03
N ALA A 126 -43.35 10.37 -18.04
CA ALA A 126 -44.61 9.61 -17.99
C ALA A 126 -45.05 9.10 -16.59
N ILE A 127 -44.30 9.32 -15.51
CA ILE A 127 -44.66 8.84 -14.15
C ILE A 127 -44.46 9.97 -13.13
N ALA A 128 -45.44 10.18 -12.25
CA ALA A 128 -45.37 11.20 -11.21
C ALA A 128 -44.22 10.86 -10.22
N PRO A 129 -43.23 11.75 -10.02
CA PRO A 129 -42.05 11.49 -9.17
C PRO A 129 -42.41 11.16 -7.71
N ASP A 130 -43.58 11.60 -7.25
CA ASP A 130 -44.06 11.40 -5.88
C ASP A 130 -44.45 9.95 -5.56
N GLU A 131 -45.02 9.21 -6.52
CA GLU A 131 -45.46 7.83 -6.28
C GLU A 131 -44.27 6.86 -6.19
N GLN A 132 -43.25 7.07 -7.04
CA GLN A 132 -42.02 6.30 -6.97
C GLN A 132 -41.25 6.55 -5.68
N LEU A 133 -41.18 7.81 -5.24
CA LEU A 133 -40.60 8.18 -3.95
C LEU A 133 -41.35 7.50 -2.80
N LEU A 134 -42.69 7.47 -2.86
CA LEU A 134 -43.53 6.81 -1.85
C LEU A 134 -43.29 5.30 -1.78
N VAL A 135 -43.24 4.61 -2.92
CA VAL A 135 -42.94 3.17 -2.98
C VAL A 135 -41.54 2.89 -2.42
N THR A 136 -40.55 3.71 -2.80
CA THR A 136 -39.16 3.57 -2.32
C THR A 136 -39.06 3.83 -0.82
N ALA A 137 -39.68 4.90 -0.32
CA ALA A 137 -39.72 5.23 1.10
C ALA A 137 -40.41 4.11 1.90
N SER A 138 -41.50 3.55 1.38
CA SER A 138 -42.21 2.44 2.03
C SER A 138 -41.38 1.16 2.05
N ALA A 139 -40.69 0.83 0.96
CA ALA A 139 -39.80 -0.33 0.88
C ALA A 139 -38.63 -0.23 1.87
N VAL A 140 -37.96 0.93 1.92
CA VAL A 140 -36.89 1.21 2.89
C VAL A 140 -37.43 1.16 4.31
N THR A 141 -38.59 1.78 4.58
CA THR A 141 -39.22 1.75 5.91
C THR A 141 -39.54 0.33 6.35
N LEU A 142 -40.08 -0.51 5.46
CA LEU A 142 -40.38 -1.92 5.75
C LEU A 142 -39.10 -2.71 6.06
N ALA A 143 -38.00 -2.47 5.34
CA ALA A 143 -36.71 -3.09 5.61
C ALA A 143 -36.07 -2.62 6.93
N LEU A 144 -36.32 -1.36 7.34
CA LEU A 144 -35.76 -0.79 8.57
C LEU A 144 -36.65 -1.01 9.81
N ARG A 145 -37.92 -1.42 9.64
CA ARG A 145 -38.87 -1.66 10.74
C ARG A 145 -38.33 -2.56 11.86
N PRO A 146 -37.63 -3.68 11.58
CA PRO A 146 -37.06 -4.52 12.62
C PRO A 146 -36.10 -3.79 13.57
N PHE A 147 -35.38 -2.77 13.10
CA PHE A 147 -34.43 -1.99 13.90
C PHE A 147 -35.08 -0.90 14.76
N ASN A 148 -36.35 -0.55 14.46
CA ASN A 148 -37.11 0.48 15.16
C ASN A 148 -38.22 -0.13 16.06
N SER A 149 -38.14 -1.44 16.32
CA SER A 149 -39.09 -2.18 17.14
C SER A 149 -38.96 -1.84 18.62
N THR A 150 -40.06 -1.82 19.37
CA THR A 150 -40.03 -1.65 20.83
C THR A 150 -39.29 -2.78 21.54
N ARG A 151 -39.19 -3.95 20.91
CA ARG A 151 -38.40 -5.09 21.40
C ARG A 151 -36.91 -4.92 21.12
N ALA A 152 -36.54 -4.14 20.09
CA ALA A 152 -35.15 -3.75 19.85
C ALA A 152 -34.60 -2.92 21.03
N ASP A 153 -35.42 -1.99 21.55
CA ASP A 153 -35.09 -1.18 22.74
C ASP A 153 -34.95 -2.05 24.01
N MET A 154 -35.58 -3.23 24.04
CA MET A 154 -35.55 -4.18 25.16
C MET A 154 -34.46 -5.27 25.01
N GLY A 155 -33.59 -5.17 23.99
CA GLY A 155 -32.45 -6.08 23.79
C GLY A 155 -32.80 -7.45 23.20
N VAL A 156 -33.93 -7.58 22.51
CA VAL A 156 -34.33 -8.82 21.82
C VAL A 156 -33.49 -9.04 20.55
N ASP A 157 -33.39 -10.29 20.12
CA ASP A 157 -32.53 -10.80 19.06
C ASP A 157 -32.77 -10.16 17.66
N LEU A 158 -32.07 -9.07 17.37
CA LEU A 158 -32.00 -8.42 16.05
C LEU A 158 -31.14 -9.18 15.02
N THR A 159 -30.55 -10.33 15.39
CA THR A 159 -29.50 -10.98 14.58
C THR A 159 -29.99 -11.36 13.19
N GLY A 160 -31.25 -11.83 13.07
CA GLY A 160 -31.84 -12.18 11.77
C GLY A 160 -31.92 -11.00 10.82
N ALA A 161 -32.54 -9.90 11.29
CA ALA A 161 -32.72 -8.68 10.49
C ALA A 161 -31.39 -8.02 10.14
N ALA A 162 -30.49 -7.90 11.12
CA ALA A 162 -29.16 -7.33 10.93
C ALA A 162 -28.35 -8.13 9.90
N LYS A 163 -28.43 -9.47 9.95
CA LYS A 163 -27.77 -10.37 9.00
C LYS A 163 -28.31 -10.19 7.58
N GLU A 164 -29.64 -10.23 7.40
CA GLU A 164 -30.26 -10.05 6.08
C GLU A 164 -30.01 -8.65 5.50
N TYR A 165 -30.07 -7.62 6.34
CA TYR A 165 -29.72 -6.25 5.95
C TYR A 165 -28.28 -6.15 5.45
N PHE A 166 -27.32 -6.72 6.19
CA PHE A 166 -25.92 -6.72 5.78
C PHE A 166 -25.72 -7.48 4.46
N THR A 167 -26.20 -8.72 4.38
CA THR A 167 -25.97 -9.59 3.23
C THR A 167 -26.66 -9.10 1.96
N LEU A 168 -27.89 -8.56 2.05
CA LEU A 168 -28.72 -8.25 0.88
C LEU A 168 -28.83 -6.77 0.55
N ILE A 169 -28.77 -5.87 1.54
CA ILE A 169 -28.95 -4.43 1.36
C ILE A 169 -27.60 -3.72 1.24
N LEU A 170 -26.68 -3.91 2.20
CA LEU A 170 -25.39 -3.23 2.16
C LEU A 170 -24.50 -3.66 0.99
N THR A 171 -24.71 -4.86 0.42
CA THR A 171 -24.00 -5.34 -0.77
C THR A 171 -24.58 -4.83 -2.09
N ILE A 172 -25.62 -3.98 -2.08
CA ILE A 172 -26.18 -3.40 -3.30
C ILE A 172 -25.17 -2.39 -3.87
N PRO A 173 -24.72 -2.53 -5.13
CA PRO A 173 -23.79 -1.59 -5.72
C PRO A 173 -24.34 -0.16 -5.71
N TYR A 174 -23.60 0.78 -5.14
CA TYR A 174 -23.95 2.20 -5.05
C TYR A 174 -25.27 2.52 -4.33
N ILE A 175 -25.68 1.76 -3.30
CA ILE A 175 -26.97 2.00 -2.62
C ILE A 175 -27.14 3.46 -2.16
N CYS A 176 -26.08 4.08 -1.64
CA CYS A 176 -26.11 5.46 -1.17
C CYS A 176 -26.31 6.49 -2.29
N LYS A 177 -25.91 6.16 -3.53
CA LYS A 177 -26.14 7.00 -4.72
C LYS A 177 -27.45 6.65 -5.45
N ARG A 178 -28.00 5.45 -5.25
CA ARG A 178 -29.26 4.97 -5.86
C ARG A 178 -30.50 5.43 -5.11
N LEU A 179 -30.40 5.65 -3.80
CA LEU A 179 -31.53 6.08 -2.98
C LEU A 179 -31.69 7.61 -2.98
N PRO A 180 -32.93 8.12 -2.93
CA PRO A 180 -33.19 9.54 -2.71
C PRO A 180 -32.48 10.05 -1.43
N PRO A 181 -31.86 11.25 -1.45
CA PRO A 181 -31.13 11.79 -0.30
C PRO A 181 -31.95 11.85 0.99
N LEU A 182 -33.26 12.08 0.87
CA LEU A 182 -34.22 12.13 1.98
C LEU A 182 -34.30 10.83 2.78
N LEU A 183 -33.94 9.68 2.19
CA LEU A 183 -34.01 8.37 2.83
C LEU A 183 -32.67 7.94 3.44
N LEU A 184 -31.55 8.58 3.06
CA LEU A 184 -30.22 8.24 3.57
C LEU A 184 -30.09 8.41 5.09
N PRO A 185 -30.65 9.44 5.76
CA PRO A 185 -30.59 9.57 7.21
C PRO A 185 -31.12 8.34 7.96
N ALA A 186 -32.14 7.66 7.43
CA ALA A 186 -32.71 6.47 8.05
C ALA A 186 -31.74 5.28 8.03
N LEU A 187 -30.94 5.12 6.96
CA LEU A 187 -29.90 4.09 6.87
C LEU A 187 -28.66 4.45 7.70
N LYS A 188 -28.39 5.75 7.86
CA LYS A 188 -27.29 6.29 8.67
C LYS A 188 -27.53 6.17 10.19
N HIS A 189 -28.79 6.00 10.61
CA HIS A 189 -29.13 5.97 12.01
C HIS A 189 -28.42 4.83 12.76
N ILE A 190 -27.94 5.12 13.97
CA ILE A 190 -27.10 4.22 14.77
C ILE A 190 -27.83 2.92 15.12
N SER A 191 -29.14 2.98 15.34
CA SER A 191 -29.98 1.79 15.62
C SER A 191 -29.96 0.76 14.48
N VAL A 192 -29.60 1.17 13.27
CA VAL A 192 -29.44 0.29 12.11
C VAL A 192 -27.98 -0.11 11.96
N LEU A 193 -27.07 0.88 11.98
CA LEU A 193 -25.65 0.65 11.72
C LEU A 193 -24.98 -0.22 12.79
N GLN A 194 -25.11 0.10 14.09
CA GLN A 194 -24.40 -0.64 15.14
C GLN A 194 -24.79 -2.13 15.16
N PRO A 195 -26.08 -2.53 15.15
CA PRO A 195 -26.43 -3.95 15.06
C PRO A 195 -25.89 -4.64 13.80
N SER A 196 -25.84 -3.94 12.66
CA SER A 196 -25.29 -4.47 11.41
C SER A 196 -23.77 -4.69 11.46
N LEU A 197 -23.03 -3.86 12.20
CA LEU A 197 -21.59 -4.05 12.43
C LEU A 197 -21.34 -5.18 13.44
N SER A 198 -22.12 -5.24 14.53
CA SER A 198 -22.01 -6.28 15.56
C SER A 198 -22.29 -7.68 15.02
N ILE A 199 -23.31 -7.85 14.18
CA ILE A 199 -23.63 -9.15 13.58
C ILE A 199 -22.53 -9.63 12.63
N LEU A 200 -21.88 -8.71 11.91
CA LEU A 200 -20.74 -9.04 11.06
C LEU A 200 -19.62 -9.68 11.89
N LEU A 201 -19.23 -9.06 13.00
CA LEU A 201 -18.15 -9.58 13.84
C LEU A 201 -18.51 -10.91 14.50
N THR A 202 -19.78 -11.13 14.81
CA THR A 202 -20.27 -12.35 15.48
C THR A 202 -20.47 -13.52 14.49
N SER A 203 -20.85 -13.23 13.24
CA SER A 203 -21.25 -14.24 12.24
C SER A 203 -20.52 -14.09 10.89
N LYS A 204 -19.28 -13.59 10.90
CA LYS A 204 -18.49 -13.24 9.71
C LYS A 204 -18.47 -14.35 8.64
N ASP A 205 -18.17 -15.59 9.03
CA ASP A 205 -17.94 -16.69 8.08
C ASP A 205 -19.25 -17.03 7.33
N LYS A 206 -20.37 -17.07 8.07
CA LYS A 206 -21.70 -17.31 7.50
C LYS A 206 -22.15 -16.18 6.58
N ILE A 207 -21.89 -14.93 6.97
CA ILE A 207 -22.27 -13.76 6.17
C ILE A 207 -21.50 -13.75 4.85
N PHE A 208 -20.18 -13.91 4.90
CA PHE A 208 -19.37 -13.89 3.69
C PHE A 208 -19.66 -15.07 2.76
N GLU A 209 -19.92 -16.26 3.31
CA GLU A 209 -20.36 -17.42 2.51
C GLU A 209 -21.68 -17.14 1.78
N GLU A 210 -22.65 -16.48 2.44
CA GLU A 210 -23.91 -16.08 1.82
C GLU A 210 -23.73 -14.99 0.77
N ILE A 211 -22.82 -14.02 0.98
CA ILE A 211 -22.47 -13.00 -0.01
C ILE A 211 -21.87 -13.65 -1.25
N SER A 212 -20.94 -14.59 -1.10
CA SER A 212 -20.34 -15.31 -2.23
C SER A 212 -21.37 -16.15 -3.00
N LYS A 213 -22.29 -16.82 -2.30
CA LYS A 213 -23.42 -17.54 -2.94
C LYS A 213 -24.35 -16.61 -3.69
N LEU A 214 -24.62 -15.42 -3.14
CA LEU A 214 -25.46 -14.40 -3.78
C LEU A 214 -24.80 -13.91 -5.09
N GLU A 215 -23.51 -13.64 -5.04
CA GLU A 215 -22.72 -13.20 -6.19
C GLU A 215 -22.71 -14.23 -7.33
N GLN A 216 -22.45 -15.50 -7.02
CA GLN A 216 -22.51 -16.61 -7.98
C GLN A 216 -23.89 -16.78 -8.62
N SER A 217 -24.97 -16.41 -7.91
CA SER A 217 -26.34 -16.53 -8.42
C SER A 217 -26.78 -15.36 -9.30
N GLU A 218 -26.18 -14.17 -9.14
CA GLU A 218 -26.59 -12.94 -9.81
C GLU A 218 -25.69 -12.58 -11.01
N VAL A 219 -24.47 -13.12 -11.09
CA VAL A 219 -23.49 -12.81 -12.13
C VAL A 219 -23.34 -14.01 -13.08
N SER A 220 -23.83 -13.89 -14.31
CA SER A 220 -23.85 -14.98 -15.32
C SER A 220 -22.55 -15.15 -16.11
N SER A 221 -21.60 -14.22 -16.00
CA SER A 221 -20.26 -14.29 -16.58
C SER A 221 -19.27 -13.63 -15.61
N VAL A 222 -18.25 -14.36 -15.17
CA VAL A 222 -17.22 -13.83 -14.27
C VAL A 222 -16.32 -12.89 -15.06
N ASP A 223 -16.73 -11.64 -15.20
CA ASP A 223 -15.82 -10.58 -15.65
C ASP A 223 -14.92 -10.20 -14.46
N ASN A 224 -13.62 -10.52 -14.58
CA ASN A 224 -12.56 -10.20 -13.60
C ASN A 224 -12.41 -8.69 -13.30
N SER A 225 -13.20 -7.84 -13.94
CA SER A 225 -13.28 -6.39 -13.73
C SER A 225 -14.26 -5.97 -12.63
N THR A 226 -15.19 -6.84 -12.23
CA THR A 226 -16.27 -6.48 -11.30
C THR A 226 -15.81 -6.48 -9.84
N ILE A 227 -16.26 -5.47 -9.09
CA ILE A 227 -15.93 -5.32 -7.67
C ILE A 227 -16.79 -6.31 -6.87
N PRO A 228 -16.18 -7.16 -6.01
CA PRO A 228 -16.92 -8.13 -5.21
C PRO A 228 -18.02 -7.48 -4.37
N TYR A 229 -19.10 -8.22 -4.11
CA TYR A 229 -20.21 -7.72 -3.28
C TYR A 229 -19.80 -7.32 -1.85
N CYS A 230 -18.79 -7.97 -1.27
CA CYS A 230 -18.20 -7.52 0.00
C CYS A 230 -17.48 -6.16 -0.14
N GLY A 231 -16.93 -5.83 -1.31
CA GLY A 231 -16.39 -4.52 -1.64
C GLY A 231 -17.47 -3.45 -1.67
N TRP A 232 -18.63 -3.71 -2.28
CA TRP A 232 -19.76 -2.78 -2.22
C TRP A 232 -20.24 -2.53 -0.79
N ALA A 233 -20.30 -3.57 0.04
CA ALA A 233 -20.61 -3.43 1.46
C ALA A 233 -19.59 -2.53 2.17
N LEU A 234 -18.28 -2.68 1.87
CA LEU A 234 -17.23 -1.82 2.39
C LEU A 234 -17.49 -0.34 2.07
N GLY A 235 -17.63 0.00 0.79
CA GLY A 235 -17.82 1.39 0.35
C GLY A 235 -19.11 2.01 0.88
N ASN A 236 -20.21 1.24 0.89
CA ASN A 236 -21.48 1.68 1.42
C ASN A 236 -21.42 1.94 2.93
N LEU A 237 -20.77 1.07 3.71
CA LEU A 237 -20.61 1.27 5.15
C LEU A 237 -19.79 2.51 5.49
N ILE A 238 -18.70 2.76 4.75
CA ILE A 238 -17.87 3.97 4.94
C ILE A 238 -18.71 5.22 4.65
N THR A 239 -19.46 5.21 3.56
CA THR A 239 -20.33 6.34 3.18
C THR A 239 -21.47 6.54 4.18
N LEU A 240 -22.03 5.45 4.71
CA LEU A 240 -23.09 5.50 5.72
C LEU A 240 -22.55 5.87 7.10
N ALA A 241 -21.32 5.56 7.46
CA ALA A 241 -20.73 5.89 8.77
C ALA A 241 -20.23 7.33 8.87
N THR A 242 -20.16 8.03 7.74
CA THR A 242 -19.57 9.37 7.64
C THR A 242 -20.54 10.40 7.09
N GLU A 243 -20.32 11.65 7.48
CA GLU A 243 -20.91 12.83 6.88
C GLU A 243 -19.79 13.67 6.29
N HIS A 244 -19.92 14.01 5.02
CA HIS A 244 -18.91 14.73 4.27
C HIS A 244 -19.58 15.88 3.53
N ASP A 245 -19.02 17.07 3.68
CA ASP A 245 -19.39 18.25 2.91
C ASP A 245 -18.31 18.50 1.86
N ASP A 246 -18.68 18.34 0.58
CA ASP A 246 -17.79 18.50 -0.57
C ASP A 246 -17.23 19.93 -0.69
N LEU A 247 -17.91 20.93 -0.14
CA LEU A 247 -17.51 22.34 -0.24
C LEU A 247 -16.45 22.72 0.79
N SER A 248 -16.50 22.16 2.00
CA SER A 248 -15.62 22.55 3.10
C SER A 248 -14.46 21.57 3.34
N ASN A 249 -14.44 20.41 2.67
CA ASN A 249 -13.52 19.29 2.95
C ASN A 249 -13.51 18.85 4.42
N LEU A 250 -14.53 19.26 5.18
CA LEU A 250 -14.74 18.85 6.56
C LEU A 250 -15.64 17.60 6.56
N GLY A 251 -15.26 16.62 7.38
CA GLY A 251 -16.05 15.43 7.58
C GLY A 251 -16.10 15.00 9.04
N CYS A 252 -17.12 14.23 9.38
CA CYS A 252 -17.28 13.64 10.68
C CYS A 252 -17.83 12.22 10.59
N PHE A 253 -17.55 11.45 11.64
CA PHE A 253 -18.36 10.27 11.94
C PHE A 253 -19.72 10.71 12.42
N ILE A 254 -20.73 9.91 12.15
CA ILE A 254 -22.07 10.13 12.68
C ILE A 254 -22.01 10.17 14.20
N GLN A 255 -22.78 11.09 14.78
CA GLN A 255 -22.88 11.25 16.23
C GLN A 255 -23.24 9.91 16.90
N GLY A 256 -22.52 9.53 17.96
CA GLY A 256 -22.78 8.30 18.73
C GLY A 256 -22.34 6.99 18.06
N LEU A 257 -21.67 7.04 16.90
CA LEU A 257 -21.07 5.85 16.29
C LEU A 257 -19.95 5.29 17.18
N ASP A 258 -19.98 3.98 17.41
CA ASP A 258 -18.88 3.26 18.04
C ASP A 258 -17.75 3.07 17.04
N CYS A 259 -16.72 3.91 17.15
CA CYS A 259 -15.59 3.91 16.23
C CYS A 259 -14.72 2.65 16.36
N CYS A 260 -14.68 2.00 17.52
CA CYS A 260 -13.96 0.72 17.67
C CYS A 260 -14.69 -0.38 16.88
N LEU A 261 -16.01 -0.46 17.04
CA LEU A 261 -16.84 -1.41 16.30
C LEU A 261 -16.77 -1.16 14.79
N TYR A 262 -16.79 0.11 14.36
CA TYR A 262 -16.59 0.51 12.96
C TYR A 262 -15.24 0.03 12.41
N VAL A 263 -14.12 0.32 13.10
CA VAL A 263 -12.79 -0.08 12.66
C VAL A 263 -12.65 -1.60 12.58
N ASP A 264 -13.13 -2.34 13.59
CA ASP A 264 -13.10 -3.80 13.60
C ASP A 264 -13.91 -4.41 12.43
N ALA A 265 -15.10 -3.86 12.16
CA ALA A 265 -15.94 -4.30 11.05
C ALA A 265 -15.29 -4.03 9.69
N ILE A 266 -14.73 -2.82 9.48
CA ILE A 266 -14.05 -2.46 8.24
C ILE A 266 -12.81 -3.32 8.02
N ASN A 267 -12.02 -3.60 9.06
CA ASN A 267 -10.89 -4.53 9.01
C ASN A 267 -11.35 -5.93 8.57
N CYS A 268 -12.46 -6.42 9.13
CA CYS A 268 -13.01 -7.72 8.79
C CYS A 268 -13.43 -7.83 7.32
N ILE A 269 -14.13 -6.82 6.79
CA ILE A 269 -14.55 -6.78 5.38
C ILE A 269 -13.34 -6.66 4.46
N SER A 270 -12.40 -5.77 4.80
CA SER A 270 -11.22 -5.50 3.97
C SER A 270 -10.31 -6.71 3.85
N GLN A 271 -10.14 -7.48 4.93
CA GLN A 271 -9.39 -8.73 4.91
C GLN A 271 -10.04 -9.74 3.94
N ASN A 272 -11.37 -9.85 3.94
CA ASN A 272 -12.07 -10.74 3.01
C ASN A 272 -11.96 -10.26 1.57
N LEU A 273 -12.17 -8.96 1.32
CA LEU A 273 -12.06 -8.37 -0.01
C LEU A 273 -10.68 -8.61 -0.64
N LEU A 274 -9.60 -8.46 0.13
CA LEU A 274 -8.25 -8.76 -0.34
C LEU A 274 -8.07 -10.24 -0.67
N LYS A 275 -8.65 -11.14 0.13
CA LYS A 275 -8.65 -12.58 -0.16
C LYS A 275 -9.35 -12.86 -1.50
N CYS A 276 -10.48 -12.22 -1.78
CA CYS A 276 -11.16 -12.32 -3.07
C CYS A 276 -10.27 -11.82 -4.23
N PHE A 277 -9.55 -10.71 -4.04
CA PHE A 277 -8.61 -10.23 -5.06
C PHE A 277 -7.43 -11.18 -5.28
N GLU A 278 -6.89 -11.79 -4.23
CA GLU A 278 -5.80 -12.76 -4.34
C GLU A 278 -6.25 -14.05 -5.04
N GLU A 279 -7.45 -14.56 -4.72
CA GLU A 279 -8.05 -15.71 -5.39
C GLU A 279 -8.28 -15.44 -6.90
N SER A 280 -8.75 -14.23 -7.25
CA SER A 280 -8.93 -13.84 -8.66
C SER A 280 -7.61 -13.73 -9.44
N LYS A 281 -6.53 -13.26 -8.79
CA LYS A 281 -5.18 -13.19 -9.39
C LYS A 281 -4.55 -14.58 -9.54
N GLY A 282 -4.80 -15.49 -8.59
CA GLY A 282 -4.36 -16.89 -8.67
C GLY A 282 -4.93 -17.64 -9.88
N MET A 283 -6.11 -17.26 -10.36
CA MET A 283 -6.74 -17.84 -11.56
C MET A 283 -6.11 -17.33 -12.87
N LEU A 284 -5.44 -16.17 -12.85
CA LEU A 284 -4.76 -15.57 -14.00
C LEU A 284 -3.39 -16.19 -14.27
N HIS A 285 -2.72 -16.73 -13.24
CA HIS A 285 -1.38 -17.31 -13.37
C HIS A 285 -1.32 -18.58 -14.25
N CYS A 286 -2.48 -19.15 -14.61
CA CYS A 286 -2.61 -20.23 -15.60
C CYS A 286 -2.80 -19.75 -17.05
N ILE A 287 -3.00 -18.44 -17.27
CA ILE A 287 -3.34 -17.85 -18.58
C ILE A 287 -2.33 -16.76 -19.01
N ASP A 288 -1.66 -16.09 -18.06
CA ASP A 288 -0.80 -14.92 -18.32
C ASP A 288 0.66 -15.24 -18.72
N ASP A 289 1.03 -16.50 -18.88
CA ASP A 289 2.36 -16.94 -19.36
C ASP A 289 2.66 -16.58 -20.84
N ARG A 290 1.88 -15.67 -21.45
CA ARG A 290 2.08 -15.20 -22.84
C ARG A 290 2.16 -13.68 -23.03
N ALA A 291 2.01 -12.84 -22.00
CA ALA A 291 1.87 -11.40 -22.20
C ALA A 291 2.80 -10.53 -21.34
N THR A 292 4.10 -10.84 -21.32
CA THR A 292 5.13 -9.85 -20.96
C THR A 292 6.29 -9.93 -21.93
N ASN A 293 6.04 -9.42 -23.13
CA ASN A 293 7.01 -8.76 -24.00
C ASN A 293 6.21 -8.10 -25.11
N ASN A 294 6.01 -6.78 -24.97
CA ASN A 294 5.98 -5.77 -26.04
C ASN A 294 5.26 -4.53 -25.52
N THR A 295 6.01 -3.44 -25.40
CA THR A 295 5.48 -2.09 -25.59
C THR A 295 4.88 -2.02 -26.99
N SER A 296 3.56 -2.10 -27.07
CA SER A 296 2.80 -1.60 -28.22
C SER A 296 1.56 -0.90 -27.70
N ILE A 297 1.49 0.39 -28.04
CA ILE A 297 0.27 1.20 -28.01
C ILE A 297 -0.70 0.51 -28.98
N THR A 298 -1.76 -0.11 -28.46
CA THR A 298 -2.87 -0.62 -29.27
C THR A 298 -4.18 -0.40 -28.52
N GLU A 299 -4.90 0.61 -29.03
CA GLU A 299 -6.34 0.85 -29.09
C GLU A 299 -7.22 0.42 -27.90
N GLU A 300 -7.61 1.43 -27.13
CA GLU A 300 -8.69 1.47 -26.16
C GLU A 300 -10.06 1.35 -26.85
N ALA A 301 -10.81 0.27 -26.59
CA ALA A 301 -12.25 0.24 -26.91
C ALA A 301 -13.10 -0.48 -25.84
N ASP A 302 -12.57 -1.52 -25.16
CA ASP A 302 -13.35 -2.30 -24.17
C ASP A 302 -12.98 -2.02 -22.69
N THR A 303 -12.01 -1.15 -22.40
CA THR A 303 -11.50 -0.86 -21.04
C THR A 303 -12.33 0.18 -20.26
N ASN A 304 -13.26 0.87 -20.91
CA ASN A 304 -13.85 2.10 -20.36
C ASN A 304 -14.85 1.86 -19.22
N ASP A 305 -15.67 0.80 -19.27
CA ASP A 305 -16.74 0.58 -18.29
C ASP A 305 -16.24 -0.02 -16.95
N SER A 306 -15.25 -0.93 -17.04
CA SER A 306 -14.51 -1.47 -15.89
C SER A 306 -13.76 -0.37 -15.13
N CYS A 307 -13.03 0.48 -15.87
CA CYS A 307 -12.28 1.61 -15.30
C CYS A 307 -13.23 2.61 -14.63
N ARG A 308 -14.37 2.90 -15.26
CA ARG A 308 -15.42 3.77 -14.72
C ARG A 308 -16.03 3.22 -13.43
N THR A 309 -16.32 1.92 -13.37
CA THR A 309 -16.87 1.27 -12.16
C THR A 309 -15.88 1.32 -11.00
N ARG A 310 -14.60 1.07 -11.25
CA ARG A 310 -13.54 1.22 -10.23
C ARG A 310 -13.44 2.65 -9.74
N THR A 311 -13.41 3.61 -10.65
CA THR A 311 -13.35 5.04 -10.31
C THR A 311 -14.53 5.45 -9.42
N LEU A 312 -15.75 5.08 -9.80
CA LEU A 312 -16.97 5.38 -9.04
C LEU A 312 -17.03 4.69 -7.67
N PHE A 313 -16.41 3.52 -7.53
CA PHE A 313 -16.23 2.85 -6.24
C PHE A 313 -15.23 3.59 -5.34
N MET A 314 -14.13 4.09 -5.91
CA MET A 314 -13.16 4.89 -5.16
C MET A 314 -13.78 6.15 -4.57
N ASP A 315 -14.82 6.73 -5.20
CA ASP A 315 -15.59 7.84 -4.61
C ASP A 315 -16.23 7.47 -3.27
N LEU A 316 -16.70 6.23 -3.10
CA LEU A 316 -17.30 5.75 -1.85
C LEU A 316 -16.27 5.65 -0.72
N LEU A 317 -14.98 5.54 -1.08
CA LEU A 317 -13.86 5.47 -0.14
C LEU A 317 -13.22 6.84 0.11
N LYS A 318 -13.76 7.93 -0.47
CA LYS A 318 -13.26 9.30 -0.32
C LYS A 318 -12.99 9.73 1.12
N PRO A 319 -13.87 9.44 2.10
CA PRO A 319 -13.61 9.80 3.50
C PRO A 319 -12.30 9.25 4.06
N ILE A 320 -11.85 8.07 3.60
CA ILE A 320 -10.69 7.36 4.18
C ILE A 320 -9.38 8.07 3.90
N TYR A 321 -9.19 8.61 2.69
CA TYR A 321 -7.97 9.31 2.30
C TYR A 321 -8.02 10.83 2.56
N GLN A 322 -8.96 11.27 3.41
CA GLN A 322 -8.98 12.63 3.95
C GLN A 322 -8.38 12.66 5.35
N GLN A 323 -7.59 13.69 5.64
CA GLN A 323 -6.84 13.78 6.91
C GLN A 323 -7.74 13.78 8.15
N TRP A 324 -8.97 14.31 8.06
CA TRP A 324 -9.88 14.37 9.21
C TRP A 324 -10.22 12.98 9.76
N HIS A 325 -10.35 11.97 8.89
CA HIS A 325 -10.74 10.62 9.28
C HIS A 325 -9.67 9.97 10.15
N LEU A 326 -8.41 10.00 9.68
CA LEU A 326 -7.27 9.51 10.46
C LEU A 326 -7.11 10.31 11.76
N ARG A 327 -7.17 11.65 11.71
CA ARG A 327 -6.99 12.49 12.91
C ARG A 327 -8.02 12.17 13.99
N LYS A 328 -9.30 11.99 13.64
CA LYS A 328 -10.34 11.64 14.62
C LYS A 328 -10.12 10.27 15.23
N LEU A 329 -9.76 9.26 14.42
CA LEU A 329 -9.41 7.94 14.95
C LEU A 329 -8.21 7.98 15.90
N LEU A 330 -7.18 8.77 15.57
CA LEU A 330 -6.00 8.93 16.43
C LEU A 330 -6.30 9.64 17.74
N ILE A 331 -7.18 10.65 17.74
CA ILE A 331 -7.62 11.33 18.96
C ILE A 331 -8.33 10.33 19.88
N LEU A 332 -9.29 9.58 19.34
CA LEU A 332 -10.02 8.56 20.09
C LEU A 332 -9.10 7.48 20.67
N ALA A 333 -8.08 7.06 19.93
CA ALA A 333 -7.10 6.08 20.42
C ALA A 333 -6.16 6.64 21.52
N LYS A 334 -6.00 7.97 21.62
CA LYS A 334 -5.16 8.63 22.64
C LYS A 334 -5.93 8.98 23.91
N GLU A 335 -7.22 9.28 23.80
CA GLU A 335 -8.07 9.68 24.95
C GLU A 335 -8.33 8.55 25.96
N ASP A 336 -8.25 7.28 25.53
CA ASP A 336 -8.50 6.10 26.37
C ASP A 336 -7.27 5.57 27.14
N VAL A 337 -6.13 6.28 27.13
CA VAL A 337 -5.02 5.99 28.07
C VAL A 337 -5.48 6.46 29.46
N PRO A 338 -5.59 5.57 30.47
CA PRO A 338 -6.24 5.90 31.73
C PRO A 338 -5.52 7.05 32.42
N ARG A 339 -6.14 8.23 32.47
CA ARG A 339 -5.77 9.28 33.42
C ARG A 339 -6.10 8.75 34.82
N GLU A 340 -5.08 8.59 35.66
CA GLU A 340 -5.28 8.20 37.05
C GLU A 340 -6.21 9.21 37.75
N ARG A 341 -7.36 8.69 38.23
CA ARG A 341 -8.26 9.18 39.29
C ARG A 341 -8.53 10.68 39.38
N GLU A 342 -9.82 11.02 39.26
CA GLU A 342 -10.50 11.70 40.38
C GLU A 342 -11.83 11.01 40.66
N THR A 343 -12.02 10.69 41.94
CA THR A 343 -13.19 10.08 42.54
C THR A 343 -14.41 10.99 42.44
N ASN A 344 -15.58 10.47 42.07
CA ASN A 344 -16.79 10.47 42.90
C ASN A 344 -17.99 9.79 42.20
N HIS A 345 -18.83 9.19 43.04
CA HIS A 345 -19.98 8.34 42.76
C HIS A 345 -21.02 8.92 41.79
N ASP A 346 -21.54 8.09 40.87
CA ASP A 346 -22.96 7.67 40.91
C ASP A 346 -23.24 6.45 40.01
N LEU A 347 -24.18 5.61 40.44
CA LEU A 347 -24.56 4.32 39.86
C LEU A 347 -25.57 4.43 38.70
N ASP A 348 -25.59 3.37 37.90
CA ASP A 348 -26.59 2.98 36.90
C ASP A 348 -26.56 3.65 35.51
N GLN A 349 -25.71 3.10 34.65
CA GLN A 349 -26.11 2.70 33.29
C GLN A 349 -25.24 1.53 32.82
N ARG A 350 -25.89 0.48 32.30
CA ARG A 350 -25.25 -0.72 31.72
C ARG A 350 -24.43 -0.33 30.47
N GLN A 351 -23.23 0.20 30.67
CA GLN A 351 -22.21 0.23 29.62
C GLN A 351 -21.67 -1.19 29.45
N VAL A 352 -22.12 -1.87 28.39
CA VAL A 352 -21.34 -2.94 27.77
C VAL A 352 -19.93 -2.37 27.60
N LYS A 353 -18.94 -2.93 28.30
CA LYS A 353 -17.53 -2.50 28.21
C LYS A 353 -17.12 -2.54 26.75
N CYS A 354 -17.19 -1.41 26.06
CA CYS A 354 -16.69 -1.30 24.71
C CYS A 354 -15.16 -1.38 24.80
N ARG A 355 -14.57 -2.21 23.94
CA ARG A 355 -13.13 -2.29 23.78
C ARG A 355 -12.63 -0.91 23.35
N SER A 356 -11.61 -0.38 24.01
CA SER A 356 -10.99 0.88 23.60
C SER A 356 -10.28 0.73 22.26
N LEU A 357 -10.43 1.71 21.36
CA LEU A 357 -9.75 1.74 20.07
C LEU A 357 -8.22 1.88 20.30
N LYS A 358 -7.41 1.00 19.71
CA LYS A 358 -5.95 1.07 19.82
C LYS A 358 -5.32 1.56 18.52
N LEU A 359 -4.10 2.13 18.63
CA LEU A 359 -3.30 2.48 17.47
C LEU A 359 -3.06 1.28 16.52
N THR A 360 -2.88 0.08 17.06
CA THR A 360 -2.74 -1.16 16.27
C THR A 360 -3.95 -1.45 15.39
N ASP A 361 -5.16 -1.11 15.84
CA ASP A 361 -6.40 -1.32 15.09
C ASP A 361 -6.48 -0.35 13.90
N ILE A 362 -6.03 0.90 14.10
CA ILE A 362 -5.90 1.94 13.07
C ILE A 362 -4.81 1.57 12.05
N ILE A 363 -3.69 1.02 12.51
CA ILE A 363 -2.61 0.55 11.62
C ILE A 363 -3.12 -0.59 10.72
N CYS A 364 -3.82 -1.58 11.28
CA CYS A 364 -4.45 -2.64 10.50
C CYS A 364 -5.45 -2.08 9.46
N PHE A 365 -6.25 -1.08 9.84
CA PHE A 365 -7.18 -0.40 8.94
C PHE A 365 -6.47 0.20 7.74
N TYR A 366 -5.45 1.03 7.97
CA TYR A 366 -4.75 1.70 6.88
C TYR A 366 -3.82 0.79 6.10
N TYR A 367 -3.32 -0.31 6.70
CA TYR A 367 -2.66 -1.39 5.97
C TYR A 367 -3.60 -2.00 4.92
N TYR A 368 -4.82 -2.38 5.33
CA TYR A 368 -5.78 -2.97 4.40
C TYR A 368 -6.22 -1.97 3.32
N MET A 369 -6.47 -0.72 3.68
CA MET A 369 -6.83 0.32 2.71
C MET A 369 -5.72 0.56 1.68
N LEU A 370 -4.46 0.62 2.11
CA LEU A 370 -3.33 0.74 1.21
C LEU A 370 -3.29 -0.41 0.19
N ARG A 371 -3.46 -1.65 0.65
CA ARG A 371 -3.48 -2.86 -0.19
C ARG A 371 -4.67 -2.89 -1.16
N ILE A 372 -5.84 -2.44 -0.72
CA ILE A 372 -7.05 -2.34 -1.55
C ILE A 372 -6.85 -1.30 -2.66
N PHE A 373 -6.37 -0.10 -2.32
CA PHE A 373 -6.11 0.96 -3.31
C PHE A 373 -5.05 0.52 -4.33
N SER A 374 -4.00 -0.17 -3.88
CA SER A 374 -2.98 -0.74 -4.78
C SER A 374 -3.54 -1.79 -5.74
N SER A 375 -4.65 -2.45 -5.40
CA SER A 375 -5.28 -3.47 -6.26
C SER A 375 -6.33 -2.88 -7.20
N LEU A 376 -7.00 -1.80 -6.79
CA LEU A 376 -8.11 -1.19 -7.53
C LEU A 376 -7.68 -0.09 -8.52
N ASN A 377 -6.57 0.58 -8.27
CA ASN A 377 -6.14 1.73 -9.05
C ASN A 377 -4.78 1.45 -9.74
N PRO A 378 -4.75 0.87 -10.95
CA PRO A 378 -3.50 0.54 -11.61
C PRO A 378 -2.71 1.78 -12.10
N SER A 379 -3.36 2.91 -12.34
CA SER A 379 -2.72 4.13 -12.87
C SER A 379 -2.16 5.03 -11.78
N VAL A 380 -2.95 5.33 -10.74
CA VAL A 380 -2.55 6.21 -9.63
C VAL A 380 -2.01 5.39 -8.43
N GLY A 381 -2.35 4.11 -8.34
CA GLY A 381 -1.89 3.25 -7.25
C GLY A 381 -2.43 3.69 -5.88
N PRO A 382 -1.69 3.39 -4.80
CA PRO A 382 -2.07 3.76 -3.43
C PRO A 382 -1.77 5.22 -3.05
N LEU A 383 -1.43 6.09 -4.01
CA LEU A 383 -1.00 7.48 -3.75
C LEU A 383 -1.95 8.30 -2.86
N PRO A 384 -3.29 8.25 -2.99
CA PRO A 384 -4.18 9.03 -2.12
C PRO A 384 -4.02 8.67 -0.64
N ILE A 385 -3.91 7.38 -0.33
CA ILE A 385 -3.68 6.88 1.03
C ILE A 385 -2.27 7.26 1.48
N LEU A 386 -1.25 7.03 0.64
CA LEU A 386 0.14 7.36 0.99
C LEU A 386 0.33 8.85 1.29
N ASN A 387 -0.22 9.73 0.47
CA ASN A 387 -0.17 11.17 0.70
C ASN A 387 -0.84 11.53 2.04
N MET A 388 -2.06 11.04 2.27
CA MET A 388 -2.76 11.32 3.52
C MET A 388 -1.98 10.82 4.74
N LEU A 389 -1.43 9.60 4.71
CA LEU A 389 -0.68 9.02 5.81
C LEU A 389 0.68 9.70 6.04
N SER A 390 1.41 10.03 4.98
CA SER A 390 2.75 10.63 5.06
C SER A 390 2.74 12.04 5.61
N PHE A 391 1.70 12.82 5.28
CA PHE A 391 1.58 14.22 5.68
C PHE A 391 0.62 14.44 6.86
N THR A 392 0.12 13.37 7.51
CA THR A 392 -0.60 13.50 8.77
C THR A 392 0.40 13.57 9.94
N PRO A 393 0.47 14.69 10.69
CA PRO A 393 1.48 14.87 11.73
C PRO A 393 1.43 13.78 12.81
N GLY A 394 2.60 13.32 13.23
CA GLY A 394 2.78 12.37 14.33
C GLY A 394 2.49 10.90 13.99
N PHE A 395 1.65 10.59 13.01
CA PHE A 395 1.26 9.20 12.72
C PHE A 395 2.45 8.30 12.35
N LEU A 396 3.34 8.77 11.46
CA LEU A 396 4.51 8.00 11.06
C LEU A 396 5.48 7.75 12.23
N VAL A 397 5.62 8.73 13.13
CA VAL A 397 6.47 8.63 14.33
C VAL A 397 5.86 7.67 15.35
N ASP A 398 4.55 7.76 15.60
CA ASP A 398 3.80 6.87 16.49
C ASP A 398 3.84 5.40 15.98
N LEU A 399 3.73 5.22 14.66
CA LEU A 399 3.88 3.92 13.98
C LEU A 399 5.29 3.35 14.17
N TRP A 400 6.33 4.15 13.92
CA TRP A 400 7.71 3.72 14.16
C TRP A 400 7.94 3.39 15.63
N GLY A 401 7.45 4.19 16.58
CA GLY A 401 7.61 3.90 18.02
C GLY A 401 7.03 2.55 18.43
N THR A 402 5.86 2.19 17.88
CA THR A 402 5.24 0.88 18.13
C THR A 402 6.03 -0.26 17.49
N LEU A 403 6.55 -0.03 16.28
CA LEU A 403 7.38 -0.99 15.57
C LEU A 403 8.74 -1.18 16.25
N GLU A 404 9.38 -0.11 16.72
CA GLU A 404 10.66 -0.11 17.43
C GLU A 404 10.56 -0.95 18.71
N ILE A 405 9.49 -0.79 19.50
CA ILE A 405 9.26 -1.62 20.70
C ILE A 405 9.11 -3.10 20.33
N SER A 406 8.46 -3.40 19.19
CA SER A 406 8.24 -4.76 18.73
C SER A 406 9.52 -5.42 18.19
N ILE A 407 10.42 -4.64 17.58
CA ILE A 407 11.68 -5.11 16.99
C ILE A 407 12.81 -5.19 18.02
N PHE A 408 12.95 -4.17 18.88
CA PHE A 408 14.09 -4.01 19.79
C PHE A 408 13.74 -4.26 21.27
N GLY A 409 12.46 -4.45 21.61
CA GLY A 409 11.98 -4.58 22.98
C GLY A 409 11.74 -3.23 23.67
N GLN A 410 11.19 -3.25 24.90
CA GLN A 410 10.93 -2.03 25.66
C GLN A 410 12.25 -1.33 26.06
N THR A 411 12.46 -0.13 25.54
CA THR A 411 13.43 0.83 26.09
C THR A 411 12.83 1.42 27.36
N GLY A 412 13.42 1.11 28.52
CA GLY A 412 12.95 1.63 29.81
C GLY A 412 13.09 3.16 29.89
N HIS A 413 12.00 3.89 29.72
CA HIS A 413 11.91 5.29 30.14
C HIS A 413 11.67 5.37 31.66
N LYS A 414 12.70 5.76 32.41
CA LYS A 414 12.55 6.56 33.64
C LYS A 414 13.57 7.69 33.59
N SER A 415 13.24 8.76 32.89
CA SER A 415 13.79 10.08 33.14
C SER A 415 12.79 10.82 34.03
N GLN A 416 12.94 10.67 35.35
CA GLN A 416 12.42 11.65 36.29
C GLN A 416 13.38 12.84 36.22
N GLU A 417 12.90 13.98 35.72
CA GLU A 417 13.49 15.27 36.05
C GLU A 417 13.37 15.46 37.57
N PRO A 418 14.43 15.83 38.30
CA PRO A 418 14.29 16.31 39.65
C PRO A 418 14.09 17.82 39.60
N GLU A 419 12.91 18.25 40.04
CA GLU A 419 12.64 19.64 40.42
C GLU A 419 13.65 20.10 41.47
N HIS A 420 14.23 21.28 41.22
CA HIS A 420 15.05 21.98 42.19
C HIS A 420 14.16 22.58 43.28
N GLU A 421 14.17 21.99 44.47
CA GLU A 421 13.87 22.73 45.71
C GLU A 421 15.07 22.74 46.65
N LYS A 422 15.46 23.96 47.00
CA LYS A 422 16.45 24.30 48.03
C LYS A 422 15.93 23.85 49.39
N GLN A 423 16.75 23.15 50.18
CA GLN A 423 17.03 23.52 51.58
C GLN A 423 18.09 22.61 52.25
N LEU A 424 19.18 23.28 52.66
CA LEU A 424 20.04 23.10 53.84
C LEU A 424 20.10 21.76 54.62
N ALA A 425 21.33 21.21 54.70
CA ALA A 425 22.08 20.77 55.89
C ALA A 425 23.11 19.71 55.42
N GLY A 426 24.43 19.85 55.58
CA GLY A 426 25.18 20.08 56.82
C GLY A 426 25.84 18.76 57.26
N SER A 427 27.15 18.61 56.96
CA SER A 427 28.22 17.87 57.70
C SER A 427 27.88 16.51 58.37
N SER A 428 28.66 15.43 58.35
CA SER A 428 30.12 15.24 58.35
C SER A 428 30.40 13.74 58.53
N SER A 429 31.62 13.28 58.15
CA SER A 429 32.45 12.22 58.78
C SER A 429 31.84 10.82 59.01
N GLY A 430 32.50 9.69 58.75
CA GLY A 430 33.90 9.39 58.54
C GLY A 430 34.11 7.89 58.81
N GLU A 431 35.24 7.41 58.30
CA GLU A 431 35.97 6.19 58.67
C GLU A 431 35.57 4.79 58.18
N GLN A 432 36.67 4.12 57.81
CA GLN A 432 36.88 2.83 57.21
C GLN A 432 36.78 1.70 58.26
N ILE A 433 36.44 0.48 57.82
CA ILE A 433 37.37 -0.67 57.72
C ILE A 433 36.59 -1.95 57.36
N SER A 434 37.25 -2.73 56.52
CA SER A 434 36.95 -4.01 55.89
C SER A 434 36.48 -5.18 56.78
N SER A 435 35.66 -6.08 56.21
CA SER A 435 36.03 -7.50 56.17
C SER A 435 35.30 -8.27 55.05
N THR A 436 36.06 -9.19 54.49
CA THR A 436 35.89 -9.97 53.26
C THR A 436 35.05 -11.23 53.49
N LYS A 437 34.13 -11.57 52.56
CA LYS A 437 33.96 -12.95 51.99
C LYS A 437 32.90 -13.04 50.89
N GLN A 438 33.41 -13.16 49.66
CA GLN A 438 32.95 -13.93 48.48
C GLN A 438 31.51 -14.49 48.41
N ARG A 439 30.79 -14.13 47.32
CA ARG A 439 30.29 -15.12 46.34
C ARG A 439 30.02 -14.49 44.95
N ARG A 440 30.58 -15.18 43.94
CA ARG A 440 30.52 -15.08 42.46
C ARG A 440 29.19 -14.55 41.86
N ASN A 441 29.23 -13.49 41.05
CA ASN A 441 29.35 -13.41 39.57
C ASN A 441 28.08 -13.76 38.77
N ALA A 442 27.45 -12.74 38.17
CA ALA A 442 27.14 -12.61 36.73
C ALA A 442 26.19 -11.41 36.50
N LYS A 443 26.76 -10.24 36.19
CA LYS A 443 26.10 -9.02 35.68
C LYS A 443 27.09 -8.38 34.73
N ASP A 444 26.68 -8.05 33.50
CA ASP A 444 27.07 -6.82 32.78
C ASP A 444 26.66 -6.89 31.30
N THR A 445 25.42 -6.49 31.01
CA THR A 445 24.92 -6.22 29.65
C THR A 445 24.32 -4.81 29.45
N PRO A 446 23.90 -4.02 30.47
CA PRO A 446 23.26 -2.72 30.20
C PRO A 446 24.21 -1.50 30.12
N LYS A 447 25.52 -1.64 30.40
CA LYS A 447 26.46 -0.49 30.44
C LYS A 447 27.22 -0.20 29.13
N LYS A 448 27.09 -1.05 28.10
CA LYS A 448 27.85 -0.91 26.84
C LYS A 448 27.32 0.19 25.91
N TRP A 449 26.01 0.36 25.80
CA TRP A 449 25.41 1.28 24.84
C TRP A 449 25.65 2.77 25.18
N ALA A 450 25.52 3.14 26.45
CA ALA A 450 25.72 4.53 26.89
C ALA A 450 27.17 5.02 26.76
N ASN A 451 28.16 4.15 27.01
CA ASN A 451 29.58 4.51 26.93
C ASN A 451 30.16 4.49 25.51
N VAL A 452 29.54 3.74 24.58
CA VAL A 452 29.99 3.67 23.17
C VAL A 452 29.42 4.83 22.36
N LEU A 453 28.18 5.26 22.63
CA LEU A 453 27.55 6.39 21.93
C LEU A 453 28.22 7.74 22.25
N HIS A 454 28.72 7.94 23.47
CA HIS A 454 29.52 9.12 23.82
C HIS A 454 30.91 9.17 23.15
N LYS A 455 31.39 8.07 22.55
CA LYS A 455 32.67 8.02 21.82
C LYS A 455 32.54 8.34 20.34
N ILE A 456 31.32 8.33 19.78
CA ILE A 456 31.04 8.56 18.35
C ILE A 456 30.77 10.05 18.07
N THR A 457 30.50 10.88 19.08
CA THR A 457 30.19 12.31 18.95
C THR A 457 31.42 13.24 19.02
N GLY A 458 32.63 12.71 18.81
CA GLY A 458 33.88 13.49 18.82
C GLY A 458 34.21 14.15 17.48
N LYS A 459 33.81 15.42 17.35
CA LYS A 459 34.35 16.53 16.52
C LYS A 459 34.86 16.24 15.08
N SER A 460 34.16 16.87 14.13
CA SER A 460 34.63 17.26 12.80
C SER A 460 35.93 18.07 12.85
N ASN A 461 36.85 17.79 11.92
CA ASN A 461 37.73 18.76 11.29
C ASN A 461 38.12 18.23 9.90
N ASP A 462 37.96 19.08 8.90
CA ASP A 462 38.41 18.90 7.52
C ASP A 462 39.94 18.87 7.41
N ALA A 463 40.45 18.04 6.48
CA ALA A 463 41.39 18.40 5.40
C ALA A 463 42.34 17.25 5.01
N ASP A 464 42.54 17.18 3.69
CA ASP A 464 43.59 16.56 2.89
C ASP A 464 43.60 15.05 2.59
N ASP A 465 43.44 14.80 1.28
CA ASP A 465 43.93 13.66 0.53
C ASP A 465 45.40 13.34 0.84
N THR A 466 45.72 12.03 0.83
CA THR A 466 46.81 11.37 0.07
C THR A 466 47.47 10.23 0.88
N ASN A 467 47.49 9.06 0.24
CA ASN A 467 48.36 7.88 0.43
C ASN A 467 48.12 6.85 1.56
N LEU A 468 47.99 5.62 1.06
CA LEU A 468 48.08 4.30 1.70
C LEU A 468 49.30 4.14 2.62
N SER A 469 49.07 3.53 3.78
CA SER A 469 49.89 2.41 4.27
C SER A 469 49.10 1.56 5.25
N ASP A 470 49.00 0.26 4.94
CA ASP A 470 48.50 -0.79 5.81
C ASP A 470 49.15 -0.77 7.20
N SER A 471 48.32 -0.81 8.24
CA SER A 471 48.72 -1.38 9.53
C SER A 471 47.60 -2.26 10.05
N LEU A 472 47.74 -3.56 9.78
CA LEU A 472 47.03 -4.66 10.42
C LEU A 472 47.18 -4.57 11.94
N THR A 473 46.18 -4.05 12.65
CA THR A 473 45.95 -4.36 14.08
C THR A 473 44.46 -4.31 14.43
N SER A 474 44.02 -5.40 15.09
CA SER A 474 42.71 -5.71 15.71
C SER A 474 41.54 -6.17 14.82
N GLU A 475 41.55 -7.45 14.43
CA GLU A 475 40.37 -8.18 13.91
C GLU A 475 39.22 -8.29 14.93
N ASN A 476 39.47 -8.10 16.23
CA ASN A 476 38.43 -8.23 17.28
C ASN A 476 37.49 -7.02 17.41
N SER A 477 37.83 -5.83 16.95
CA SER A 477 36.97 -4.65 17.08
C SER A 477 35.90 -4.55 15.98
N ASN A 478 36.17 -5.13 14.81
CA ASN A 478 35.29 -5.03 13.65
C ASN A 478 34.10 -5.99 13.75
N ASP A 479 34.31 -7.16 14.36
CA ASP A 479 33.28 -8.16 14.57
C ASP A 479 32.23 -7.73 15.61
N ASP A 480 32.63 -7.07 16.70
CA ASP A 480 31.69 -6.52 17.69
C ASP A 480 30.79 -5.42 17.08
N ALA A 481 31.34 -4.60 16.17
CA ALA A 481 30.59 -3.56 15.48
C ALA A 481 29.56 -4.14 14.48
N LEU A 482 29.87 -5.25 13.82
CA LEU A 482 28.94 -5.93 12.91
C LEU A 482 27.79 -6.64 13.65
N ILE A 483 28.04 -7.22 14.84
CA ILE A 483 26.97 -7.80 15.69
C ILE A 483 25.93 -6.73 16.08
N LEU A 484 26.39 -5.51 16.35
CA LEU A 484 25.55 -4.42 16.83
C LEU A 484 24.38 -4.10 15.89
N TRP A 485 24.61 -4.19 14.59
CA TRP A 485 23.67 -3.80 13.55
C TRP A 485 22.96 -5.00 12.92
N ASP A 486 23.12 -6.21 13.46
CA ASP A 486 22.46 -7.41 12.99
C ASP A 486 21.29 -7.79 13.90
N ILE A 487 20.09 -7.36 13.50
CA ILE A 487 18.89 -7.35 14.36
C ILE A 487 18.27 -8.74 14.50
N GLU A 488 18.40 -9.34 15.68
CA GLU A 488 17.98 -10.72 15.97
C GLU A 488 16.52 -11.03 15.58
N THR A 489 15.59 -10.14 15.92
CA THR A 489 14.15 -10.29 15.62
C THR A 489 13.84 -10.28 14.12
N MET A 490 14.72 -9.73 13.29
CA MET A 490 14.56 -9.64 11.84
C MET A 490 15.32 -10.73 11.08
N ARG A 491 16.13 -11.55 11.77
CA ARG A 491 16.94 -12.61 11.13
C ARG A 491 16.13 -13.70 10.48
N GLN A 492 14.89 -13.92 10.94
CA GLN A 492 13.97 -14.91 10.37
C GLN A 492 13.13 -14.32 9.21
N GLY A 493 13.55 -13.17 8.67
CA GLY A 493 12.96 -12.55 7.49
C GLY A 493 11.43 -12.43 7.56
N SER A 494 10.77 -12.67 6.44
CA SER A 494 9.31 -12.57 6.33
C SER A 494 8.54 -13.69 7.06
N GLU A 495 9.19 -14.79 7.42
CA GLU A 495 8.54 -15.95 8.06
C GLU A 495 8.52 -15.88 9.58
N GLY A 496 9.52 -15.25 10.19
CA GLY A 496 9.61 -15.15 11.65
C GLY A 496 8.94 -13.93 12.27
N ILE A 497 8.38 -13.02 11.47
CA ILE A 497 7.64 -11.87 11.99
C ILE A 497 6.15 -12.19 12.15
N GLY A 498 5.58 -11.80 13.30
CA GLY A 498 4.14 -11.93 13.54
C GLY A 498 3.30 -11.07 12.59
N LYS A 499 2.01 -11.42 12.43
CA LYS A 499 1.08 -10.72 11.53
C LYS A 499 1.00 -9.21 11.79
N ASP A 500 0.99 -8.80 13.06
CA ASP A 500 0.90 -7.39 13.44
C ASP A 500 2.17 -6.61 13.06
N VAL A 501 3.35 -7.21 13.28
CA VAL A 501 4.64 -6.63 12.86
C VAL A 501 4.72 -6.53 11.34
N ASN A 502 4.20 -7.52 10.61
CA ASN A 502 4.10 -7.49 9.15
C ASN A 502 3.26 -6.30 8.66
N HIS A 503 2.06 -6.10 9.21
CA HIS A 503 1.21 -4.95 8.87
C HIS A 503 1.90 -3.61 9.18
N MET A 504 2.49 -3.48 10.37
CA MET A 504 3.20 -2.27 10.81
C MET A 504 4.40 -1.98 9.90
N LEU A 505 5.24 -2.98 9.61
CA LEU A 505 6.42 -2.85 8.77
C LEU A 505 6.05 -2.49 7.33
N HIS A 506 5.03 -3.15 6.76
CA HIS A 506 4.53 -2.82 5.43
C HIS A 506 4.08 -1.36 5.35
N LEU A 507 3.22 -0.95 6.28
CA LEU A 507 2.66 0.39 6.29
C LEU A 507 3.77 1.43 6.52
N PHE A 508 4.67 1.19 7.47
CA PHE A 508 5.80 2.07 7.78
C PHE A 508 6.71 2.26 6.56
N CYS A 509 7.18 1.18 5.94
CA CYS A 509 8.06 1.27 4.78
C CYS A 509 7.37 1.91 3.57
N ALA A 510 6.06 1.72 3.40
CA ALA A 510 5.31 2.35 2.33
C ALA A 510 5.22 3.87 2.52
N ILE A 511 4.87 4.32 3.73
CA ILE A 511 4.75 5.74 4.09
C ILE A 511 6.12 6.40 4.09
N TYR A 512 7.10 5.82 4.79
CA TYR A 512 8.42 6.42 4.90
C TYR A 512 9.15 6.43 3.57
N GLY A 513 9.07 5.36 2.77
CA GLY A 513 9.61 5.35 1.42
C GLY A 513 8.99 6.42 0.51
N HIS A 514 7.68 6.68 0.65
CA HIS A 514 7.01 7.77 -0.06
C HIS A 514 7.51 9.15 0.40
N LEU A 515 7.62 9.35 1.72
CA LEU A 515 8.10 10.59 2.32
C LEU A 515 9.57 10.88 1.97
N LEU A 516 10.43 9.85 1.93
CA LEU A 516 11.85 9.96 1.58
C LEU A 516 12.11 10.51 0.17
N LEU A 517 11.14 10.46 -0.75
CA LEU A 517 11.26 11.07 -2.06
C LEU A 517 11.06 12.60 -2.02
N VAL A 518 10.35 13.11 -1.01
CA VAL A 518 9.92 14.51 -0.90
C VAL A 518 10.69 15.28 0.17
N LEU A 519 11.23 14.59 1.18
CA LEU A 519 12.11 15.19 2.19
C LEU A 519 13.33 15.80 1.50
N ASP A 520 13.67 17.03 1.85
CA ASP A 520 14.92 17.63 1.42
C ASP A 520 16.06 17.29 2.38
N ASP A 521 17.29 17.57 1.96
CA ASP A 521 18.47 17.26 2.76
C ASP A 521 18.54 18.09 4.06
N ILE A 522 17.98 19.31 4.10
CA ILE A 522 17.92 20.13 5.33
C ILE A 522 16.98 19.48 6.35
N GLU A 523 15.79 19.07 5.94
CA GLU A 523 14.82 18.38 6.79
C GLU A 523 15.37 17.07 7.35
N PHE A 524 16.09 16.31 6.51
CA PHE A 524 16.60 15.00 6.86
C PHE A 524 17.87 15.05 7.74
N TYR A 525 18.87 15.84 7.35
CA TYR A 525 20.19 15.86 8.01
C TYR A 525 20.30 16.92 9.09
N GLU A 526 19.78 18.13 8.85
CA GLU A 526 19.94 19.26 9.78
C GLU A 526 18.81 19.31 10.81
N LYS A 527 17.56 19.38 10.36
CA LYS A 527 16.37 19.42 11.24
C LYS A 527 16.06 18.06 11.84
N GLN A 528 16.46 16.99 11.15
CA GLN A 528 16.21 15.59 11.52
C GLN A 528 14.73 15.29 11.79
N ILE A 529 13.87 15.71 10.87
CA ILE A 529 12.43 15.46 10.89
C ILE A 529 12.03 14.52 9.75
N PRO A 530 11.13 13.54 9.99
CA PRO A 530 10.50 13.25 11.28
C PRO A 530 11.38 12.44 12.25
N PHE A 531 12.56 11.96 11.81
CA PHE A 531 13.41 11.06 12.59
C PHE A 531 14.83 11.61 12.79
N THR A 532 15.33 11.45 14.01
CA THR A 532 16.74 11.68 14.35
C THR A 532 17.65 10.75 13.57
N LEU A 533 18.89 11.17 13.27
CA LEU A 533 19.87 10.31 12.59
C LEU A 533 20.10 8.97 13.33
N GLU A 534 19.94 8.94 14.65
CA GLU A 534 19.98 7.70 15.44
C GLU A 534 18.81 6.77 15.12
N GLN A 535 17.58 7.28 15.12
CA GLN A 535 16.40 6.52 14.70
C GLN A 535 16.54 6.03 13.26
N GLN A 536 17.07 6.87 12.37
CA GLN A 536 17.33 6.51 10.98
C GLN A 536 18.30 5.33 10.83
N ARG A 537 19.38 5.30 11.63
CA ARG A 537 20.29 4.15 11.69
C ARG A 537 19.58 2.89 12.19
N LYS A 538 18.75 2.99 13.22
CA LYS A 538 17.95 1.86 13.71
C LYS A 538 17.01 1.33 12.63
N ILE A 539 16.28 2.21 11.94
CA ILE A 539 15.44 1.87 10.79
C ILE A 539 16.27 1.14 9.74
N ALA A 540 17.36 1.75 9.27
CA ALA A 540 18.23 1.18 8.25
C ALA A 540 18.74 -0.21 8.64
N SER A 541 19.22 -0.40 9.88
CA SER A 541 19.70 -1.70 10.36
C SER A 541 18.60 -2.78 10.38
N ALA A 542 17.41 -2.45 10.88
CA ALA A 542 16.29 -3.39 10.92
C ALA A 542 15.83 -3.80 9.52
N LEU A 543 15.70 -2.83 8.60
CA LEU A 543 15.32 -3.11 7.21
C LEU A 543 16.41 -3.90 6.49
N ASN A 544 17.69 -3.57 6.71
CA ASN A 544 18.82 -4.24 6.08
C ASN A 544 18.90 -5.72 6.49
N THR A 545 18.78 -6.00 7.79
CA THR A 545 18.72 -7.39 8.29
C THR A 545 17.49 -8.13 7.76
N PHE A 546 16.31 -7.49 7.77
CA PHE A 546 15.08 -8.12 7.30
C PHE A 546 15.14 -8.51 5.82
N VAL A 547 15.53 -7.57 4.95
CA VAL A 547 15.53 -7.76 3.50
C VAL A 547 16.53 -8.85 3.12
N TYR A 548 17.76 -8.78 3.64
CA TYR A 548 18.79 -9.77 3.36
C TYR A 548 18.34 -11.19 3.72
N ASN A 549 17.81 -11.38 4.94
CA ASN A 549 17.37 -12.70 5.39
C ASN A 549 16.10 -13.21 4.69
N SER A 550 15.20 -12.30 4.29
CA SER A 550 14.01 -12.65 3.50
C SER A 550 14.37 -13.26 2.14
N PHE A 551 15.44 -12.77 1.49
CA PHE A 551 15.94 -13.37 0.25
C PHE A 551 16.67 -14.70 0.48
N LEU A 552 17.24 -14.94 1.66
CA LEU A 552 17.94 -16.18 1.96
C LEU A 552 17.01 -17.35 2.30
N GLN A 553 15.87 -17.10 2.95
CA GLN A 553 15.08 -18.16 3.61
C GLN A 553 14.01 -18.83 2.74
N ASN A 554 13.60 -18.24 1.63
CA ASN A 554 12.74 -18.85 0.62
C ASN A 554 11.54 -19.70 1.13
N SER A 555 10.44 -19.07 1.51
CA SER A 555 9.11 -19.72 1.42
C SER A 555 8.00 -18.77 0.99
N GLY A 556 7.37 -19.09 -0.15
CA GLY A 556 6.01 -18.68 -0.47
C GLY A 556 5.84 -17.28 -1.08
N SER A 557 5.03 -17.21 -2.14
CA SER A 557 4.59 -15.97 -2.80
C SER A 557 3.80 -15.00 -1.91
N GLY A 558 3.40 -15.42 -0.70
CA GLY A 558 2.48 -14.67 0.17
C GLY A 558 3.00 -13.32 0.67
N ASN A 559 4.32 -13.17 0.86
CA ASN A 559 4.93 -11.96 1.43
C ASN A 559 5.63 -11.04 0.42
N LYS A 560 5.53 -11.33 -0.88
CA LYS A 560 6.16 -10.52 -1.94
C LYS A 560 5.85 -9.01 -1.80
N PRO A 561 4.61 -8.57 -1.54
CA PRO A 561 4.33 -7.13 -1.41
C PRO A 561 5.02 -6.46 -0.22
N LEU A 562 5.27 -7.18 0.88
CA LEU A 562 6.02 -6.64 2.02
C LEU A 562 7.49 -6.47 1.65
N ILE A 563 8.08 -7.49 1.01
CA ILE A 563 9.49 -7.47 0.60
C ILE A 563 9.72 -6.32 -0.39
N ASP A 564 8.89 -6.17 -1.41
CA ASP A 564 9.02 -5.13 -2.44
C ASP A 564 8.99 -3.71 -1.84
N VAL A 565 8.06 -3.46 -0.91
CA VAL A 565 7.94 -2.17 -0.23
C VAL A 565 9.13 -1.92 0.70
N THR A 566 9.61 -2.95 1.39
CA THR A 566 10.74 -2.81 2.32
C THR A 566 12.06 -2.60 1.60
N VAL A 567 12.29 -3.34 0.49
CA VAL A 567 13.42 -3.14 -0.42
C VAL A 567 13.48 -1.71 -0.91
N ARG A 568 12.33 -1.18 -1.38
CA ARG A 568 12.26 0.21 -1.88
C ARG A 568 12.65 1.21 -0.80
N CYS A 569 12.11 1.07 0.41
CA CYS A 569 12.44 1.95 1.52
C CYS A 569 13.93 1.86 1.92
N LEU A 570 14.49 0.64 1.98
CA LEU A 570 15.90 0.41 2.29
C LEU A 570 16.82 1.04 1.25
N ASN A 571 16.51 0.88 -0.04
CA ASN A 571 17.32 1.42 -1.13
C ASN A 571 17.32 2.95 -1.12
N LEU A 572 16.18 3.59 -0.83
CA LEU A 572 16.13 5.05 -0.69
C LEU A 572 16.99 5.56 0.48
N LEU A 573 17.02 4.84 1.61
CA LEU A 573 17.91 5.17 2.73
C LEU A 573 19.39 4.99 2.37
N TYR A 574 19.73 3.90 1.68
CA TYR A 574 21.09 3.63 1.24
C TYR A 574 21.58 4.65 0.19
N GLU A 575 20.71 5.03 -0.75
CA GLU A 575 21.03 6.04 -1.75
C GLU A 575 21.25 7.42 -1.10
N ARG A 576 20.44 7.78 -0.10
CA ARG A 576 20.69 8.99 0.71
C ARG A 576 22.04 8.94 1.41
N ASP A 577 22.35 7.83 2.09
CA ASP A 577 23.63 7.64 2.78
C ASP A 577 24.83 7.70 1.82
N SER A 578 24.64 7.22 0.59
CA SER A 578 25.65 7.27 -0.46
C SER A 578 25.95 8.71 -0.91
N ARG A 579 24.96 9.61 -0.86
CA ARG A 579 25.13 11.04 -1.17
C ARG A 579 25.74 11.80 0.00
N HIS A 580 25.18 11.61 1.19
CA HIS A 580 25.64 12.25 2.42
C HIS A 580 25.60 11.25 3.57
N ARG A 581 26.78 10.77 3.99
CA ARG A 581 26.89 9.67 4.95
C ARG A 581 26.24 10.03 6.29
N PHE A 582 25.37 9.16 6.76
CA PHE A 582 24.83 9.17 8.12
C PHE A 582 24.94 7.80 8.80
N CYS A 583 25.18 6.71 8.08
CA CYS A 583 25.38 5.36 8.62
C CYS A 583 26.87 4.96 8.60
N PRO A 584 27.34 4.19 9.60
CA PRO A 584 28.65 3.55 9.51
C PRO A 584 28.62 2.40 8.50
N SER A 585 29.74 2.13 7.83
CA SER A 585 29.84 1.04 6.84
C SER A 585 29.47 -0.33 7.42
N SER A 586 29.79 -0.58 8.70
CA SER A 586 29.44 -1.81 9.41
C SER A 586 27.93 -2.09 9.42
N LEU A 587 27.08 -1.06 9.41
CA LEU A 587 25.62 -1.22 9.39
C LEU A 587 25.14 -1.84 8.09
N TRP A 588 25.70 -1.40 6.96
CA TRP A 588 25.32 -1.92 5.65
C TRP A 588 25.84 -3.34 5.43
N LEU A 589 27.02 -3.65 5.98
CA LEU A 589 27.70 -4.95 5.86
C LEU A 589 27.22 -6.01 6.87
N SER A 590 26.53 -5.60 7.94
CA SER A 590 26.18 -6.49 9.07
C SER A 590 25.35 -7.72 8.69
N PRO A 591 24.30 -7.65 7.84
CA PRO A 591 23.42 -8.80 7.65
C PRO A 591 24.13 -9.95 6.94
N ALA A 592 25.06 -9.60 6.05
CA ALA A 592 25.85 -10.55 5.30
C ALA A 592 27.14 -10.94 6.05
N ARG A 593 27.25 -10.77 7.37
CA ARG A 593 28.47 -11.23 8.09
C ARG A 593 28.61 -12.75 8.05
N THR A 594 27.53 -13.47 8.27
CA THR A 594 27.51 -14.94 8.26
C THR A 594 26.70 -15.42 7.06
N GLY A 595 27.32 -16.18 6.15
CA GLY A 595 26.62 -16.76 5.00
C GLY A 595 26.73 -15.99 3.68
N ARG A 596 27.74 -15.10 3.53
CA ARG A 596 28.09 -14.50 2.23
C ARG A 596 28.25 -15.57 1.17
N ILE A 597 27.75 -15.27 -0.02
CA ILE A 597 28.00 -16.12 -1.18
C ILE A 597 29.47 -15.90 -1.56
N PRO A 598 30.28 -16.96 -1.69
CA PRO A 598 31.64 -16.83 -2.20
C PRO A 598 31.64 -16.16 -3.57
N ILE A 599 32.63 -15.31 -3.85
CA ILE A 599 32.72 -14.48 -5.06
C ILE A 599 32.48 -15.28 -6.34
N ALA A 600 33.15 -16.41 -6.50
CA ALA A 600 32.98 -17.27 -7.68
C ALA A 600 31.57 -17.89 -7.78
N ALA A 601 30.93 -18.19 -6.64
CA ALA A 601 29.54 -18.68 -6.63
C ALA A 601 28.54 -17.56 -6.95
N ALA A 602 28.80 -16.34 -6.50
CA ALA A 602 28.03 -15.14 -6.82
C ALA A 602 28.08 -14.84 -8.33
N ALA A 603 29.27 -14.85 -8.91
CA ALA A 603 29.48 -14.65 -10.36
C ALA A 603 28.73 -15.68 -11.21
N ARG A 604 28.84 -16.98 -10.87
CA ARG A 604 28.10 -18.06 -11.55
C ARG A 604 26.59 -17.96 -11.39
N ALA A 605 26.11 -17.57 -10.20
CA ALA A 605 24.68 -17.40 -9.96
C ALA A 605 24.10 -16.23 -10.79
N HIS A 606 24.89 -15.17 -10.98
CA HIS A 606 24.51 -14.06 -11.86
C HIS A 606 24.51 -14.48 -13.33
N GLU A 607 25.52 -15.24 -13.78
CA GLU A 607 25.57 -15.81 -15.14
C GLU A 607 24.36 -16.70 -15.44
N ALA A 608 24.04 -17.63 -14.54
CA ALA A 608 22.88 -18.50 -14.68
C ALA A 608 21.56 -17.73 -14.75
N ALA A 609 21.40 -16.69 -13.92
CA ALA A 609 20.22 -15.82 -13.93
C ALA A 609 20.11 -14.99 -15.23
N PHE A 610 21.24 -14.50 -15.75
CA PHE A 610 21.29 -13.75 -17.00
C PHE A 610 21.01 -14.65 -18.22
N ALA A 611 21.51 -15.89 -18.21
CA ALA A 611 21.22 -16.88 -19.24
C ALA A 611 19.73 -17.28 -19.24
N SER A 612 19.09 -17.40 -18.07
CA SER A 612 17.64 -17.69 -17.97
C SER A 612 16.76 -16.52 -18.40
N LEU A 613 17.24 -15.27 -18.36
CA LEU A 613 16.51 -14.12 -18.91
C LEU A 613 16.33 -14.21 -20.44
N VAL A 614 17.16 -15.00 -21.14
CA VAL A 614 17.16 -15.16 -22.60
C VAL A 614 16.34 -16.37 -23.06
N GLY A 615 15.91 -17.26 -22.14
CA GLY A 615 15.08 -18.42 -22.47
C GLY A 615 14.23 -18.87 -21.29
N THR A 616 12.91 -18.70 -21.41
CA THR A 616 11.83 -19.18 -20.50
C THR A 616 12.04 -18.88 -19.02
N THR A 617 11.17 -18.04 -18.47
CA THR A 617 11.17 -17.55 -17.08
C THR A 617 10.85 -18.65 -16.06
N SER A 618 11.79 -19.55 -15.81
CA SER A 618 11.86 -20.26 -14.54
C SER A 618 12.69 -19.42 -13.58
N GLY A 619 12.14 -19.14 -12.38
CA GLY A 619 12.59 -18.10 -11.46
C GLY A 619 14.11 -18.04 -11.22
N ILE A 620 14.65 -16.82 -11.27
CA ILE A 620 16.04 -16.50 -10.88
C ILE A 620 16.32 -17.11 -9.50
N PRO A 621 17.47 -17.79 -9.29
CA PRO A 621 17.85 -18.29 -7.97
C PRO A 621 17.85 -17.14 -6.94
N THR A 622 17.08 -17.29 -5.86
CA THR A 622 16.81 -16.29 -4.79
C THR A 622 18.05 -15.74 -4.08
N ARG A 623 19.19 -16.42 -4.19
CA ARG A 623 20.49 -15.93 -3.69
C ARG A 623 21.15 -14.94 -4.66
N SER A 624 20.88 -15.04 -5.96
CA SER A 624 21.34 -14.10 -6.99
C SER A 624 20.59 -12.77 -6.91
N SER A 625 19.33 -12.78 -6.48
CA SER A 625 18.54 -11.54 -6.29
C SER A 625 19.08 -10.65 -5.18
N VAL A 626 19.84 -11.18 -4.21
CA VAL A 626 20.53 -10.36 -3.19
C VAL A 626 21.53 -9.41 -3.87
N LEU A 627 22.29 -9.89 -4.85
CA LEU A 627 23.32 -9.10 -5.55
C LEU A 627 22.70 -8.03 -6.44
N THR A 628 21.52 -8.28 -7.00
CA THR A 628 20.82 -7.30 -7.83
C THR A 628 19.99 -6.31 -7.02
N THR A 629 19.48 -6.72 -5.85
CA THR A 629 18.51 -5.95 -5.06
C THR A 629 19.14 -5.20 -3.89
N VAL A 630 20.07 -5.83 -3.17
CA VAL A 630 20.76 -5.26 -2.00
C VAL A 630 22.29 -5.45 -2.07
N PRO A 631 22.96 -4.98 -3.15
CA PRO A 631 24.40 -5.16 -3.32
C PRO A 631 25.25 -4.51 -2.21
N HIS A 632 24.70 -3.52 -1.49
CA HIS A 632 25.41 -2.80 -0.44
C HIS A 632 25.86 -3.66 0.74
N VAL A 633 25.29 -4.86 0.90
CA VAL A 633 25.72 -5.82 1.94
C VAL A 633 27.10 -6.44 1.65
N TYR A 634 27.61 -6.27 0.43
CA TYR A 634 28.97 -6.62 0.04
C TYR A 634 29.84 -5.35 -0.05
N PRO A 635 31.09 -5.38 0.42
CA PRO A 635 32.04 -4.29 0.18
C PRO A 635 32.21 -3.99 -1.32
N PHE A 636 32.52 -2.74 -1.66
CA PHE A 636 32.69 -2.32 -3.06
C PHE A 636 33.72 -3.19 -3.79
N GLU A 637 34.88 -3.43 -3.18
CA GLU A 637 35.94 -4.24 -3.79
C GLU A 637 35.51 -5.68 -4.08
N GLU A 638 34.75 -6.31 -3.17
CA GLU A 638 34.20 -7.65 -3.40
C GLU A 638 33.22 -7.65 -4.58
N ARG A 639 32.38 -6.61 -4.72
CA ARG A 639 31.47 -6.48 -5.87
C ARG A 639 32.21 -6.30 -7.18
N VAL A 640 33.29 -5.51 -7.19
CA VAL A 640 34.15 -5.35 -8.36
C VAL A 640 34.77 -6.70 -8.73
N GLN A 641 35.28 -7.45 -7.75
CA GLN A 641 35.84 -8.78 -8.00
C GLN A 641 34.80 -9.77 -8.54
N MET A 642 33.57 -9.77 -8.01
CA MET A 642 32.46 -10.56 -8.54
C MET A 642 32.14 -10.20 -10.00
N PHE A 643 32.11 -8.91 -10.32
CA PHE A 643 31.87 -8.43 -11.68
C PHE A 643 33.00 -8.86 -12.65
N ARG A 644 34.26 -8.81 -12.20
CA ARG A 644 35.42 -9.27 -13.00
C ARG A 644 35.37 -10.77 -13.24
N GLU A 645 35.07 -11.56 -12.22
CA GLU A 645 34.90 -13.00 -12.35
C GLU A 645 33.76 -13.35 -13.33
N PHE A 646 32.64 -12.63 -13.28
CA PHE A 646 31.54 -12.80 -14.23
C PHE A 646 31.98 -12.51 -15.69
N ILE A 647 32.76 -11.46 -15.91
CA ILE A 647 33.32 -11.15 -17.24
C ILE A 647 34.22 -12.28 -17.74
N GLU A 648 35.09 -12.81 -16.89
CA GLU A 648 36.01 -13.89 -17.27
C GLU A 648 35.27 -15.20 -17.61
N LEU A 649 34.18 -15.51 -16.88
CA LEU A 649 33.29 -16.62 -17.22
C LEU A 649 32.59 -16.41 -18.58
N ASP A 650 32.05 -15.22 -18.85
CA ASP A 650 31.44 -14.91 -20.16
C ASP A 650 32.48 -14.98 -21.30
N LYS A 651 33.71 -14.49 -21.08
CA LYS A 651 34.83 -14.62 -22.05
C LYS A 651 35.17 -16.08 -22.31
N ALA A 652 35.28 -16.91 -21.27
CA ALA A 652 35.59 -18.33 -21.40
C ALA A 652 34.47 -19.11 -22.12
N SER A 653 33.22 -18.87 -21.75
CA SER A 653 32.03 -19.49 -22.34
C SER A 653 31.91 -19.19 -23.84
N ARG A 654 32.07 -17.93 -24.24
CA ARG A 654 32.01 -17.53 -25.66
C ARG A 654 33.16 -18.07 -26.49
N ARG A 655 34.36 -18.19 -25.91
CA ARG A 655 35.49 -18.84 -26.57
C ARG A 655 35.22 -20.33 -26.80
N ALA A 656 34.65 -21.03 -25.81
CA ALA A 656 34.28 -22.43 -25.94
C ALA A 656 33.21 -22.66 -27.04
N ASN A 657 32.27 -21.73 -27.18
CA ASN A 657 31.22 -21.79 -28.21
C ASN A 657 31.66 -21.28 -29.59
N GLY A 658 32.91 -20.80 -29.73
CA GLY A 658 33.42 -20.21 -30.98
C GLY A 658 32.77 -18.88 -31.36
N GLU A 659 32.03 -18.23 -30.45
CA GLU A 659 31.36 -16.95 -30.69
C GLU A 659 32.31 -15.75 -30.60
N VAL A 660 33.39 -15.90 -29.82
CA VAL A 660 34.39 -14.87 -29.57
C VAL A 660 35.78 -15.45 -29.79
N SER A 661 36.58 -14.77 -30.61
CA SER A 661 38.00 -15.06 -30.78
C SER A 661 38.83 -14.44 -29.65
N GLY A 662 39.75 -15.23 -29.08
CA GLY A 662 40.76 -14.73 -28.15
C GLY A 662 41.81 -13.85 -28.85
N PRO A 663 42.82 -13.37 -28.11
CA PRO A 663 43.98 -12.70 -28.72
C PRO A 663 44.66 -13.64 -29.72
N GLY A 664 44.74 -13.25 -31.00
CA GLY A 664 45.30 -14.09 -32.07
C GLY A 664 44.39 -14.18 -33.32
N PRO A 665 44.58 -15.19 -34.19
CA PRO A 665 43.84 -15.31 -35.44
C PRO A 665 42.32 -15.38 -35.19
N GLY A 666 41.59 -14.35 -35.63
CA GLY A 666 40.15 -14.18 -35.43
C GLY A 666 39.75 -12.92 -34.64
N SER A 667 40.70 -12.14 -34.11
CA SER A 667 40.42 -10.81 -33.56
C SER A 667 39.80 -9.87 -34.59
N ILE A 668 38.96 -8.94 -34.13
CA ILE A 668 38.35 -7.94 -35.00
C ILE A 668 39.38 -6.84 -35.25
N GLU A 669 39.97 -6.84 -36.42
CA GLU A 669 40.89 -5.78 -36.85
C GLU A 669 40.12 -4.54 -37.29
N ILE A 670 40.47 -3.39 -36.71
CA ILE A 670 39.93 -2.09 -37.10
C ILE A 670 41.07 -1.13 -37.46
N VAL A 671 40.81 -0.28 -38.45
CA VAL A 671 41.78 0.69 -38.96
C VAL A 671 41.26 2.10 -38.67
N ILE A 672 42.00 2.88 -37.88
CA ILE A 672 41.54 4.17 -37.36
C ILE A 672 42.45 5.31 -37.80
N ARG A 673 41.88 6.37 -38.37
CA ARG A 673 42.60 7.63 -38.60
C ARG A 673 42.50 8.50 -37.36
N ARG A 674 43.63 8.99 -36.84
CA ARG A 674 43.65 9.83 -35.61
C ARG A 674 42.74 11.05 -35.72
N GLY A 675 42.71 11.71 -36.88
CA GLY A 675 41.85 12.87 -37.13
C GLY A 675 40.35 12.57 -37.33
N HIS A 676 39.96 11.29 -37.40
CA HIS A 676 38.56 10.85 -37.63
C HIS A 676 38.17 9.70 -36.69
N ILE A 677 38.65 9.77 -35.44
CA ILE A 677 38.54 8.66 -34.48
C ILE A 677 37.08 8.29 -34.18
N VAL A 678 36.20 9.29 -34.11
CA VAL A 678 34.77 9.11 -33.80
C VAL A 678 34.05 8.48 -34.98
N GLU A 679 34.27 9.01 -36.19
CA GLU A 679 33.60 8.57 -37.42
C GLU A 679 34.05 7.16 -37.83
N ASP A 680 35.35 6.90 -37.77
CA ASP A 680 35.91 5.59 -38.12
C ASP A 680 35.56 4.54 -37.07
N GLY A 681 35.55 4.92 -35.79
CA GLY A 681 35.08 4.08 -34.68
C GLY A 681 33.61 3.71 -34.84
N TYR A 682 32.74 4.69 -35.08
CA TYR A 682 31.31 4.45 -35.31
C TYR A 682 31.08 3.52 -36.50
N ARG A 683 31.70 3.80 -37.65
CA ARG A 683 31.51 3.02 -38.88
C ARG A 683 31.91 1.54 -38.72
N GLN A 684 32.99 1.26 -38.01
CA GLN A 684 33.53 -0.09 -37.88
C GLN A 684 32.96 -0.86 -36.70
N LEU A 685 32.67 -0.19 -35.58
CA LEU A 685 32.27 -0.86 -34.34
C LEU A 685 30.75 -0.93 -34.13
N ASN A 686 29.98 0.04 -34.62
CA ASN A 686 28.54 0.07 -34.33
C ASN A 686 27.80 -1.16 -34.90
N CYS A 687 28.22 -1.64 -36.07
CA CYS A 687 27.64 -2.82 -36.72
C CYS A 687 27.93 -4.15 -35.99
N LEU A 688 28.93 -4.20 -35.11
CA LEU A 688 29.39 -5.44 -34.47
C LEU A 688 28.38 -5.97 -33.44
N ARG A 689 27.61 -5.09 -32.79
CA ARG A 689 26.62 -5.44 -31.76
C ARG A 689 27.19 -6.43 -30.73
N SER A 690 26.75 -7.68 -30.70
CA SER A 690 27.23 -8.72 -29.77
C SER A 690 28.69 -9.12 -30.00
N LYS A 691 29.19 -8.99 -31.23
CA LYS A 691 30.60 -9.28 -31.58
C LYS A 691 31.58 -8.30 -30.94
N LEU A 692 31.11 -7.15 -30.43
CA LEU A 692 31.95 -6.18 -29.72
C LEU A 692 32.59 -6.77 -28.45
N LYS A 693 32.06 -7.86 -27.90
CA LYS A 693 32.68 -8.63 -26.82
C LYS A 693 33.97 -9.37 -27.25
N SER A 694 34.26 -9.44 -28.55
CA SER A 694 35.50 -10.04 -29.05
C SER A 694 36.71 -9.14 -28.84
N CYS A 695 37.91 -9.73 -28.86
CA CYS A 695 39.14 -8.96 -28.87
C CYS A 695 39.16 -8.06 -30.13
N ILE A 696 39.39 -6.76 -29.93
CA ILE A 696 39.54 -5.79 -31.01
C ILE A 696 41.05 -5.52 -31.14
N HIS A 697 41.55 -5.46 -32.36
CA HIS A 697 42.93 -5.10 -32.66
C HIS A 697 42.92 -3.78 -33.43
N VAL A 698 43.53 -2.75 -32.85
CA VAL A 698 43.50 -1.40 -33.45
C VAL A 698 44.80 -1.13 -34.21
N SER A 699 44.66 -0.75 -35.48
CA SER A 699 45.75 -0.22 -36.30
C SER A 699 45.50 1.25 -36.61
N PHE A 700 46.40 2.13 -36.16
CA PHE A 700 46.34 3.55 -36.51
C PHE A 700 46.96 3.80 -37.89
N VAL A 701 46.31 4.65 -38.68
CA VAL A 701 46.82 5.13 -39.97
C VAL A 701 46.91 6.64 -39.96
N SER A 702 47.99 7.16 -40.54
CA SER A 702 48.20 8.59 -40.76
C SER A 702 47.18 9.16 -41.77
N GLU A 703 47.08 10.48 -41.87
CA GLU A 703 46.22 11.15 -42.85
C GLU A 703 46.56 10.78 -44.31
N CYS A 704 47.81 10.37 -44.57
CA CYS A 704 48.26 9.88 -45.87
C CYS A 704 47.93 8.38 -46.11
N GLY A 705 47.23 7.72 -45.18
CA GLY A 705 46.87 6.30 -45.26
C GLY A 705 48.00 5.32 -44.95
N LEU A 706 49.15 5.81 -44.49
CA LEU A 706 50.27 4.95 -44.10
C LEU A 706 50.07 4.40 -42.69
N PRO A 707 50.33 3.11 -42.44
CA PRO A 707 50.20 2.51 -41.12
C PRO A 707 51.22 3.10 -40.14
N GLU A 708 50.76 3.46 -38.95
CA GLU A 708 51.63 3.85 -37.86
C GLU A 708 52.31 2.61 -37.26
N ALA A 709 53.58 2.74 -36.89
CA ALA A 709 54.32 1.64 -36.29
C ALA A 709 53.80 1.37 -34.87
N GLY A 710 53.18 0.21 -34.65
CA GLY A 710 52.76 -0.25 -33.33
C GLY A 710 52.15 -1.65 -33.40
N LEU A 711 52.57 -2.54 -32.50
CA LEU A 711 51.95 -3.84 -32.30
C LEU A 711 50.98 -3.73 -31.13
N ASP A 712 49.68 -3.96 -31.37
CA ASP A 712 48.67 -3.88 -30.31
C ASP A 712 48.71 -5.14 -29.43
N TYR A 713 49.45 -5.06 -28.32
CA TYR A 713 49.36 -6.00 -27.19
C TYR A 713 48.30 -5.54 -26.15
N GLY A 714 47.31 -4.74 -26.58
CA GLY A 714 46.24 -4.15 -25.75
C GLY A 714 46.41 -2.65 -25.50
N GLY A 715 47.59 -2.09 -25.79
CA GLY A 715 47.89 -0.67 -25.60
C GLY A 715 47.15 0.25 -26.58
N LEU A 716 47.12 -0.12 -27.87
CA LEU A 716 46.49 0.71 -28.91
C LEU A 716 44.96 0.65 -28.81
N SER A 717 44.41 -0.51 -28.43
CA SER A 717 42.98 -0.65 -28.11
C SER A 717 42.55 0.22 -26.94
N LYS A 718 43.38 0.31 -25.88
CA LYS A 718 43.11 1.18 -24.73
C LYS A 718 43.17 2.66 -25.13
N GLU A 719 44.22 3.05 -25.85
CA GLU A 719 44.38 4.41 -26.39
C GLU A 719 43.16 4.82 -27.21
N PHE A 720 42.80 4.00 -28.19
CA PHE A 720 41.66 4.25 -29.07
C PHE A 720 40.34 4.45 -28.30
N LEU A 721 39.98 3.54 -27.38
CA LEU A 721 38.73 3.67 -26.62
C LEU A 721 38.72 4.90 -25.71
N THR A 722 39.87 5.28 -25.18
CA THR A 722 40.02 6.47 -24.33
C THR A 722 39.86 7.74 -25.16
N ASP A 723 40.55 7.84 -26.29
CA ASP A 723 40.50 9.00 -27.18
C ASP A 723 39.15 9.16 -27.87
N LEU A 724 38.55 8.05 -28.33
CA LEU A 724 37.19 8.01 -28.87
C LEU A 724 36.19 8.59 -27.87
N SER A 725 36.26 8.11 -26.63
CA SER A 725 35.38 8.57 -25.56
C SER A 725 35.60 10.04 -25.25
N LYS A 726 36.86 10.48 -25.13
CA LYS A 726 37.21 11.89 -24.86
C LYS A 726 36.67 12.82 -25.94
N ALA A 727 36.80 12.44 -27.22
CA ALA A 727 36.30 13.23 -28.33
C ALA A 727 34.76 13.29 -28.37
N ALA A 728 34.09 12.14 -28.20
CA ALA A 728 32.65 12.05 -28.41
C ALA A 728 31.80 12.50 -27.19
N PHE A 729 32.33 12.39 -25.97
CA PHE A 729 31.69 12.92 -24.76
C PHE A 729 31.97 14.40 -24.51
N SER A 730 32.84 15.04 -25.32
CA SER A 730 33.07 16.48 -25.26
C SER A 730 31.75 17.24 -25.50
N PRO A 731 31.41 18.24 -24.67
CA PRO A 731 30.26 19.10 -24.93
C PRO A 731 30.31 19.79 -26.30
N GLU A 732 31.50 20.02 -26.84
CA GLU A 732 31.71 20.61 -28.16
C GLU A 732 31.22 19.72 -29.30
N TYR A 733 31.20 18.40 -29.11
CA TYR A 733 30.67 17.45 -30.09
C TYR A 733 29.13 17.49 -30.16
N GLY A 734 28.46 18.01 -29.12
CA GLY A 734 27.02 18.28 -29.12
C GLY A 734 26.11 17.11 -28.70
N LEU A 735 26.66 15.91 -28.46
CA LEU A 735 25.88 14.75 -27.95
C LEU A 735 25.60 14.84 -26.45
N PHE A 736 26.52 15.43 -25.70
CA PHE A 736 26.44 15.61 -24.26
C PHE A 736 26.58 17.09 -23.93
N THR A 737 26.04 17.49 -22.78
CA THR A 737 26.18 18.84 -22.22
C THR A 737 26.64 18.74 -20.78
N GLN A 738 27.34 19.77 -20.34
CA GLN A 738 27.78 19.90 -18.97
C GLN A 738 26.61 20.32 -18.06
N THR A 739 26.54 19.75 -16.86
CA THR A 739 25.55 20.14 -15.85
C THR A 739 25.79 21.56 -15.33
N SER A 740 24.72 22.23 -14.90
CA SER A 740 24.77 23.63 -14.44
C SER A 740 25.51 23.86 -13.12
N THR A 741 25.70 22.82 -12.29
CA THR A 741 26.23 22.95 -10.92
C THR A 741 27.60 22.34 -10.69
N SER A 742 28.15 21.57 -11.65
CA SER A 742 29.46 20.92 -11.47
C SER A 742 30.32 21.04 -12.72
N ASP A 743 31.57 21.47 -12.54
CA ASP A 743 32.48 21.83 -13.62
C ASP A 743 33.03 20.62 -14.42
N SER A 744 32.55 19.40 -14.17
CA SER A 744 33.05 18.19 -14.82
C SER A 744 32.02 17.12 -15.16
N SER A 745 30.76 17.23 -14.69
CA SER A 745 29.77 16.18 -14.93
C SER A 745 28.93 16.42 -16.19
N ILE A 746 28.70 15.36 -16.96
CA ILE A 746 27.99 15.42 -18.25
C ILE A 746 26.68 14.63 -18.24
N ILE A 747 25.72 15.09 -19.06
CA ILE A 747 24.42 14.46 -19.31
C ILE A 747 24.08 14.49 -20.81
N PRO A 748 23.30 13.54 -21.36
CA PRO A 748 22.90 13.60 -22.77
C PRO A 748 22.19 14.91 -23.11
N SER A 749 22.59 15.52 -24.20
CA SER A 749 22.04 16.79 -24.68
C SER A 749 20.67 16.57 -25.33
N SER A 750 19.71 17.45 -25.05
CA SER A 750 18.43 17.47 -25.79
C SER A 750 18.63 17.81 -27.26
N SER A 751 19.67 18.59 -27.57
CA SER A 751 20.06 18.97 -28.93
C SER A 751 20.68 17.83 -29.73
N ALA A 752 21.05 16.70 -29.11
CA ALA A 752 21.58 15.54 -29.83
C ALA A 752 20.59 15.01 -30.88
N LYS A 753 19.28 15.21 -30.69
CA LYS A 753 18.23 14.87 -31.67
C LYS A 753 18.29 15.68 -32.96
N LEU A 754 18.95 16.84 -32.93
CA LEU A 754 19.09 17.73 -34.07
C LEU A 754 20.32 17.38 -34.94
N LEU A 755 21.24 16.56 -34.41
CA LEU A 755 22.38 16.05 -35.15
C LEU A 755 21.92 14.89 -36.03
N ASP A 756 22.38 14.87 -37.28
CA ASP A 756 22.26 13.69 -38.15
C ASP A 756 22.88 12.49 -37.43
N ASN A 757 22.13 11.39 -37.27
CA ASN A 757 22.51 10.18 -36.52
C ASN A 757 22.75 10.32 -35.00
N GLY A 758 22.41 11.45 -34.37
CA GLY A 758 22.77 11.71 -32.96
C GLY A 758 22.23 10.68 -31.95
N ILE A 759 21.04 10.11 -32.19
CA ILE A 759 20.50 9.02 -31.32
C ILE A 759 21.30 7.73 -31.49
N ASP A 760 21.66 7.36 -32.73
CA ASP A 760 22.47 6.17 -33.00
C ASP A 760 23.87 6.32 -32.42
N MET A 761 24.42 7.53 -32.43
CA MET A 761 25.69 7.86 -31.79
C MET A 761 25.63 7.73 -30.26
N ILE A 762 24.54 8.16 -29.61
CA ILE A 762 24.37 7.93 -28.17
C ILE A 762 24.30 6.44 -27.86
N GLU A 763 23.57 5.65 -28.66
CA GLU A 763 23.54 4.19 -28.52
C GLU A 763 24.94 3.58 -28.68
N PHE A 764 25.68 4.01 -29.71
CA PHE A 764 27.04 3.58 -29.96
C PHE A 764 27.96 3.90 -28.77
N LEU A 765 27.91 5.11 -28.22
CA LEU A 765 28.69 5.48 -27.04
C LEU A 765 28.34 4.63 -25.82
N GLY A 766 27.07 4.28 -25.63
CA GLY A 766 26.67 3.30 -24.61
C GLY A 766 27.37 1.95 -24.77
N ARG A 767 27.52 1.46 -26.01
CA ARG A 767 28.27 0.24 -26.32
C ARG A 767 29.77 0.41 -26.07
N VAL A 768 30.35 1.58 -26.36
CA VAL A 768 31.75 1.91 -26.06
C VAL A 768 32.02 1.89 -24.57
N VAL A 769 31.15 2.49 -23.75
CA VAL A 769 31.25 2.41 -22.28
C VAL A 769 31.17 0.96 -21.80
N GLY A 770 30.22 0.18 -22.33
CA GLY A 770 30.10 -1.24 -22.02
C GLY A 770 31.35 -2.05 -22.40
N LYS A 771 31.97 -1.73 -23.55
CA LYS A 771 33.23 -2.35 -23.99
C LYS A 771 34.39 -2.01 -23.07
N ALA A 772 34.54 -0.75 -22.67
CA ALA A 772 35.58 -0.36 -21.72
C ALA A 772 35.41 -1.07 -20.36
N LEU A 773 34.18 -1.18 -19.85
CA LEU A 773 33.89 -1.96 -18.64
C LEU A 773 34.26 -3.45 -18.81
N TYR A 774 33.96 -4.05 -19.97
CA TYR A 774 34.26 -5.45 -20.29
C TYR A 774 35.77 -5.75 -20.39
N GLU A 775 36.57 -4.80 -20.88
CA GLU A 775 38.03 -4.93 -20.98
C GLU A 775 38.77 -4.41 -19.74
N GLY A 776 38.07 -3.77 -18.79
CA GLY A 776 38.70 -3.18 -17.61
C GLY A 776 39.48 -1.91 -17.90
N ILE A 777 39.05 -1.14 -18.90
CA ILE A 777 39.63 0.15 -19.28
C ILE A 777 38.90 1.26 -18.51
N LEU A 778 39.67 2.09 -17.79
CA LEU A 778 39.16 3.29 -17.16
C LEU A 778 39.02 4.41 -18.20
N LEU A 779 37.88 5.10 -18.19
CA LEU A 779 37.62 6.25 -19.05
C LEU A 779 37.59 7.52 -18.21
N ASP A 780 38.16 8.61 -18.75
CA ASP A 780 38.37 9.87 -18.04
C ASP A 780 37.22 10.87 -18.26
N TYR A 781 36.03 10.52 -17.75
CA TYR A 781 34.87 11.41 -17.71
C TYR A 781 33.93 11.04 -16.57
N CYS A 782 33.12 11.99 -16.12
CA CYS A 782 32.15 11.80 -15.05
C CYS A 782 30.73 12.04 -15.55
N PHE A 783 29.86 11.06 -15.42
CA PHE A 783 28.43 11.25 -15.65
C PHE A 783 27.77 11.93 -14.46
N SER A 784 26.78 12.78 -14.72
CA SER A 784 25.90 13.30 -13.67
C SER A 784 25.26 12.16 -12.89
N GLN A 785 25.18 12.30 -11.56
CA GLN A 785 24.56 11.30 -10.69
C GLN A 785 23.12 10.99 -11.13
N VAL A 786 22.34 12.00 -11.53
CA VAL A 786 20.97 11.82 -12.00
C VAL A 786 20.90 10.94 -13.25
N PHE A 787 21.86 11.11 -14.17
CA PHE A 787 21.94 10.29 -15.36
C PHE A 787 22.26 8.83 -15.01
N VAL A 788 23.20 8.60 -14.09
CA VAL A 788 23.55 7.25 -13.62
C VAL A 788 22.36 6.58 -12.92
N GLN A 789 21.65 7.29 -12.05
CA GLN A 789 20.45 6.74 -11.39
C GLN A 789 19.37 6.35 -12.40
N LYS A 790 19.16 7.18 -13.43
CA LYS A 790 18.22 6.89 -14.51
C LYS A 790 18.62 5.64 -15.30
N LEU A 791 19.91 5.44 -15.60
CA LEU A 791 20.42 4.23 -16.25
C LEU A 791 20.20 2.97 -15.40
N LEU A 792 20.25 3.10 -14.08
CA LEU A 792 19.99 2.02 -13.14
C LEU A 792 18.50 1.77 -12.85
N GLY A 793 17.60 2.54 -13.47
CA GLY A 793 16.15 2.46 -13.23
C GLY A 793 15.72 2.92 -11.83
N ARG A 794 16.55 3.75 -11.18
CA ARG A 794 16.33 4.26 -9.82
C ARG A 794 15.63 5.63 -9.84
N TYR A 795 15.09 6.01 -8.70
CA TYR A 795 14.47 7.32 -8.52
C TYR A 795 15.54 8.37 -8.20
N SER A 796 15.30 9.61 -8.64
CA SER A 796 16.08 10.77 -8.21
C SER A 796 15.37 11.49 -7.07
N PHE A 797 16.15 11.99 -6.13
CA PHE A 797 15.65 12.80 -5.01
C PHE A 797 15.34 14.22 -5.47
N LEU A 798 14.47 14.92 -4.73
CA LEU A 798 14.13 16.31 -4.99
C LEU A 798 15.38 17.21 -5.03
N ASP A 799 16.33 16.99 -4.13
CA ASP A 799 17.57 17.79 -4.05
C ASP A 799 18.46 17.65 -5.28
N GLU A 800 18.42 16.49 -5.96
CA GLU A 800 19.21 16.28 -7.19
C GLU A 800 18.71 17.15 -8.35
N LEU A 801 17.45 17.61 -8.30
CA LEU A 801 16.91 18.54 -9.29
C LEU A 801 17.72 19.84 -9.37
N SER A 802 18.31 20.27 -8.25
CA SER A 802 19.18 21.46 -8.23
C SER A 802 20.35 21.35 -9.21
N THR A 803 20.84 20.14 -9.48
CA THR A 803 21.95 19.85 -10.40
C THR A 803 21.55 19.82 -11.88
N LEU A 804 20.25 19.67 -12.14
CA LEU A 804 19.67 19.68 -13.48
C LEU A 804 19.09 21.06 -13.82
N ASP A 805 18.25 21.59 -12.94
CA ASP A 805 17.53 22.84 -13.07
C ASP A 805 17.34 23.50 -11.69
N SER A 806 18.25 24.41 -11.37
CA SER A 806 18.26 25.13 -10.09
C SER A 806 17.09 26.10 -9.93
N GLU A 807 16.53 26.64 -11.02
CA GLU A 807 15.40 27.57 -10.98
C GLU A 807 14.10 26.83 -10.68
N LEU A 808 13.88 25.68 -11.33
CA LEU A 808 12.74 24.81 -11.06
C LEU A 808 12.81 24.26 -9.63
N TYR A 809 14.00 23.81 -9.18
CA TYR A 809 14.21 23.39 -7.79
C TYR A 809 13.80 24.50 -6.81
N ARG A 810 14.31 25.73 -7.00
CA ARG A 810 13.96 26.87 -6.13
C ARG A 810 12.45 27.14 -6.11
N SER A 811 11.79 27.07 -7.26
CA SER A 811 10.35 27.30 -7.39
C SER A 811 9.53 26.22 -6.68
N LEU A 812 9.91 24.94 -6.78
CA LEU A 812 9.26 23.84 -6.07
C LEU A 812 9.51 23.89 -4.56
N MET A 813 10.71 24.28 -4.13
CA MET A 813 11.02 24.47 -2.71
C MET A 813 10.21 25.62 -2.10
N GLN A 814 9.94 26.69 -2.86
CA GLN A 814 9.02 27.73 -2.43
C GLN A 814 7.59 27.20 -2.28
N LEU A 815 7.11 26.41 -3.25
CA LEU A 815 5.77 25.80 -3.19
C LEU A 815 5.61 24.83 -2.02
N LYS A 816 6.66 24.09 -1.65
CA LYS A 816 6.65 23.15 -0.52
C LYS A 816 6.45 23.85 0.83
N VAL A 817 6.90 25.10 0.94
CA VAL A 817 6.80 25.91 2.17
C VAL A 817 5.48 26.69 2.23
N PHE A 818 4.88 27.00 1.08
CA PHE A 818 3.56 27.63 0.95
C PHE A 818 2.43 26.65 1.30
#